data_AF-A0A7S2IWU3-F1
#
_entry.id   AF-A0A7S2IWU3-F1
#
_cell.length_a   1.000
_cell.length_b   1.000
_cell.length_c   1.000
_cell.angle_alpha   90.00
_cell.angle_beta   90.00
_cell.angle_gamma   90.00
#
_symmetry.space_group_name_H-M   'P 1'
#
loop_
_entity.id
_entity.type
_entity.pdbx_description
1 polymer ?
#
loop_
_entity_poly.entity_id
_entity_poly.type
_entity_poly.pdbx_seq_one_letter_code
_entity_poly.pdbx_strand_id
1 'polypeptide(L)'
;SLCSSTRCLRHSARTITILSAMSRLTSVVAPLVAASLVAHGAASRTGQTLTAQGKQSICGSPEIWNILSVDSTVEGVRGIKWSKIVAKADDHISTKKAEMKVLEAEIAGLDESIAAALEQEKAQPTTEDQLKELINAGVAAFGNVADAQSSMCGKPPMKPRHPRGTYRKSHDAFKGAATAFFTGDFRLAGDFLKICKSMLVGSQPTDGNYCVQLCQAYMDTAQWLSDGSVGSLGGTTAEDLIKKRAAAVEAMGAADSSVSACEQSRAAFSELQVKVEGLRDTVDKRFYALQDAEYDLLDAREDLQELEDLMEGEMKDMADGIRIMEEAANAEVADAKATLKAASEKEKQLIDMVKLTDVSLEGMQQNLRDAKNADKIIEQLKMAVSAIAEKMHLLFDRQALQPVREIGIHEGLVLDEYFHKDINSLRSAGVMRKSVGALDTFCKGEAKDSFDAVKDMVDLSPLCKIGEPTQINTEVIKAVEERIVTVKDTITSVMSWMDPYKGQNKITPEKVKEFERKGEPMGLRKIMGVYDRASFFNKYLKEWSVRGDFLARIARLKSVIETLEENVADLKKKLTDLQALLKEALQAREEAQKKLQEALESEKLAEEAKNALELQIREMNEKGAAIKKSIEDYERKLADAMKKYEGAKQDLVAAYTEATSFLETLPEEESVEMLEFTSSQAQQQLLSLREELLSAKLNYAAIEERLSAKALA
;
A
#
# COMPACT_ATOMS: atom_id res chain seq x y z
N SER A 1 61.29 48.35 14.82
CA SER A 1 62.01 47.15 14.34
C SER A 1 61.23 46.55 13.19
N LEU A 2 61.94 46.07 12.17
CA LEU A 2 61.43 45.63 10.88
C LEU A 2 60.44 44.46 10.97
N CYS A 3 59.34 44.48 10.20
CA CYS A 3 59.11 43.48 9.16
C CYS A 3 58.04 43.96 8.15
N SER A 4 58.32 43.66 6.88
CA SER A 4 57.83 44.33 5.68
C SER A 4 56.44 43.88 5.18
N SER A 5 55.64 44.88 4.78
CA SER A 5 54.40 44.80 4.01
C SER A 5 54.71 44.55 2.53
N THR A 6 54.71 43.29 2.08
CA THR A 6 54.70 42.99 0.62
C THR A 6 54.15 41.60 0.24
N ARG A 7 53.75 40.74 1.18
CA ARG A 7 53.21 39.40 0.85
C ARG A 7 51.68 39.28 0.82
N CYS A 8 50.92 40.19 1.42
CA CYS A 8 49.44 40.08 1.42
C CYS A 8 48.75 40.58 0.14
N LEU A 9 49.37 41.48 -0.63
CA LEU A 9 48.74 42.05 -1.83
C LEU A 9 48.85 41.17 -3.10
N ARG A 10 49.71 40.15 -3.12
CA ARG A 10 49.83 39.22 -4.26
C ARG A 10 48.86 38.04 -4.23
N HIS A 11 48.23 37.76 -3.08
CA HIS A 11 47.22 36.69 -3.00
C HIS A 11 45.81 37.19 -3.38
N SER A 12 45.43 38.41 -2.98
CA SER A 12 44.09 38.94 -3.27
C SER A 12 43.86 39.23 -4.77
N ALA A 13 44.88 39.70 -5.49
CA ALA A 13 44.78 39.98 -6.93
C ALA A 13 44.70 38.69 -7.80
N ARG A 14 45.25 37.56 -7.34
CA ARG A 14 45.13 36.26 -8.04
C ARG A 14 43.75 35.64 -7.85
N THR A 15 43.13 35.78 -6.68
CA THR A 15 41.79 35.23 -6.41
C THR A 15 40.69 35.98 -7.18
N ILE A 16 40.80 37.30 -7.32
CA ILE A 16 39.82 38.13 -8.06
C ILE A 16 39.88 37.88 -9.57
N THR A 17 41.06 37.57 -10.12
CA THR A 17 41.22 37.26 -11.55
C THR A 17 40.67 35.86 -11.89
N ILE A 18 40.77 34.89 -10.98
CA ILE A 18 40.22 33.53 -11.14
C ILE A 18 38.68 33.53 -11.01
N LEU A 19 38.11 34.31 -10.09
CA LEU A 19 36.66 34.47 -9.94
C LEU A 19 36.00 35.18 -11.14
N SER A 20 36.69 36.17 -11.74
CA SER A 20 36.25 36.85 -12.96
C SER A 20 36.28 35.94 -14.21
N ALA A 21 37.28 35.04 -14.30
CA ALA A 21 37.38 34.06 -15.38
C ALA A 21 36.32 32.94 -15.25
N MET A 22 36.04 32.48 -14.03
CA MET A 22 34.98 31.48 -13.77
C MET A 22 33.57 32.03 -14.02
N SER A 23 33.32 33.31 -13.73
CA SER A 23 32.02 33.97 -14.02
C SER A 23 31.77 34.19 -15.52
N ARG A 24 32.83 34.33 -16.33
CA ARG A 24 32.72 34.42 -17.80
C ARG A 24 32.59 33.05 -18.48
N LEU A 25 33.15 31.98 -17.90
CA LEU A 25 32.92 30.61 -18.38
C LEU A 25 31.49 30.13 -18.10
N THR A 26 30.90 30.48 -16.96
CA THR A 26 29.50 30.13 -16.66
C THR A 26 28.50 30.89 -17.54
N SER A 27 28.78 32.13 -17.96
CA SER A 27 27.88 32.90 -18.83
C SER A 27 27.88 32.46 -20.31
N VAL A 28 28.89 31.72 -20.76
CA VAL A 28 28.98 31.20 -22.14
C VAL A 28 28.57 29.72 -22.21
N VAL A 29 28.88 28.93 -21.18
CA VAL A 29 28.54 27.49 -21.14
C VAL A 29 27.07 27.25 -20.78
N ALA A 30 26.46 28.07 -19.90
CA ALA A 30 25.06 27.89 -19.52
C ALA A 30 24.05 28.01 -20.69
N PRO A 31 24.14 29.00 -21.61
CA PRO A 31 23.24 29.06 -22.77
C PRO A 31 23.55 28.02 -23.86
N LEU A 32 24.80 27.53 -23.98
CA LEU A 32 25.18 26.45 -24.91
C LEU A 32 24.72 25.06 -24.43
N VAL A 33 24.71 24.84 -23.11
CA VAL A 33 24.13 23.65 -22.48
C VAL A 33 22.60 23.69 -22.52
N ALA A 34 21.98 24.85 -22.32
CA ALA A 34 20.53 25.04 -22.49
C ALA A 34 20.08 24.85 -23.97
N ALA A 35 20.85 25.35 -24.94
CA ALA A 35 20.59 25.14 -26.36
C ALA A 35 20.81 23.68 -26.79
N SER A 36 21.79 22.98 -26.19
CA SER A 36 22.01 21.54 -26.43
C SER A 36 20.93 20.66 -25.79
N LEU A 37 20.36 21.06 -24.65
CA LEU A 37 19.19 20.42 -24.02
C LEU A 37 17.91 20.60 -24.87
N VAL A 38 17.74 21.74 -25.54
CA VAL A 38 16.61 21.97 -26.47
C VAL A 38 16.82 21.26 -27.81
N ALA A 39 18.06 21.17 -28.32
CA ALA A 39 18.36 20.51 -29.58
C ALA A 39 18.40 18.96 -29.49
N HIS A 40 18.87 18.38 -28.38
CA HIS A 40 18.78 16.93 -28.13
C HIS A 40 17.36 16.49 -27.74
N GLY A 41 16.54 17.40 -27.23
CA GLY A 41 15.09 17.19 -27.06
C GLY A 41 14.31 17.09 -28.39
N ALA A 42 14.88 17.57 -29.50
CA ALA A 42 14.23 17.55 -30.80
C ALA A 42 14.55 16.30 -31.66
N ALA A 43 15.59 15.54 -31.32
CA ALA A 43 16.05 14.37 -32.08
C ALA A 43 15.52 13.02 -31.55
N SER A 44 14.93 12.99 -30.36
CA SER A 44 14.13 11.84 -29.89
C SER A 44 12.64 12.10 -30.14
N ARG A 45 12.22 11.95 -31.41
CA ARG A 45 10.79 11.82 -31.76
C ARG A 45 10.27 10.41 -31.41
N THR A 46 10.42 10.03 -30.15
CA THR A 46 9.55 9.09 -29.43
C THR A 46 9.23 9.62 -28.03
N GLY A 47 9.47 10.91 -27.77
CA GLY A 47 8.76 11.66 -26.74
C GLY A 47 7.29 11.79 -27.11
N GLN A 48 6.54 10.68 -27.04
CA GLN A 48 5.15 10.78 -26.62
C GLN A 48 5.17 11.60 -25.33
N THR A 49 4.50 12.73 -25.38
CA THR A 49 4.03 13.47 -24.22
C THR A 49 3.77 12.50 -23.07
N LEU A 50 4.57 12.61 -22.00
CA LEU A 50 4.31 12.11 -20.64
C LEU A 50 3.07 12.80 -20.05
N THR A 51 2.01 12.94 -20.84
CA THR A 51 0.66 13.14 -20.34
C THR A 51 0.25 11.82 -19.71
N ALA A 52 0.26 11.82 -18.38
CA ALA A 52 -0.30 10.82 -17.48
C ALA A 52 -1.76 10.44 -17.84
N GLN A 53 -1.93 9.68 -18.92
CA GLN A 53 -3.17 9.01 -19.33
C GLN A 53 -2.96 7.49 -19.45
N GLY A 54 -1.86 6.94 -18.93
CA GLY A 54 -1.85 5.55 -18.50
C GLY A 54 -3.04 5.38 -17.57
N LYS A 55 -3.99 4.50 -17.93
CA LYS A 55 -5.22 4.29 -17.16
C LYS A 55 -4.82 3.91 -15.74
N GLN A 56 -4.85 4.92 -14.86
CA GLN A 56 -4.43 4.81 -13.48
C GLN A 56 -5.24 3.69 -12.84
N SER A 57 -4.59 2.57 -12.54
CA SER A 57 -5.25 1.33 -12.20
C SER A 57 -4.46 0.60 -11.12
N ILE A 58 -5.17 -0.04 -10.21
CA ILE A 58 -4.55 -0.91 -9.20
C ILE A 58 -4.51 -2.30 -9.83
N CYS A 59 -3.34 -2.95 -9.83
CA CYS A 59 -3.17 -4.24 -10.50
C CYS A 59 -3.74 -4.23 -11.94
N GLY A 60 -3.44 -3.19 -12.73
CA GLY A 60 -3.90 -3.09 -14.12
C GLY A 60 -5.42 -2.90 -14.33
N SER A 61 -6.23 -2.86 -13.26
CA SER A 61 -7.67 -2.66 -13.35
C SER A 61 -8.16 -1.39 -12.63
N PRO A 62 -8.80 -0.43 -13.32
CA PRO A 62 -9.47 0.70 -12.65
C PRO A 62 -10.69 0.25 -11.84
N GLU A 63 -11.20 -0.96 -12.10
CA GLU A 63 -12.36 -1.51 -11.43
C GLU A 63 -12.09 -1.81 -9.95
N ILE A 64 -10.86 -2.21 -9.58
CA ILE A 64 -10.48 -2.42 -8.17
C ILE A 64 -10.67 -1.13 -7.39
N TRP A 65 -10.16 -0.01 -7.92
CA TRP A 65 -10.37 1.30 -7.31
C TRP A 65 -11.84 1.66 -7.23
N ASN A 66 -12.59 1.47 -8.31
CA ASN A 66 -14.02 1.78 -8.33
C ASN A 66 -14.77 1.00 -7.25
N ILE A 67 -14.49 -0.30 -7.07
CA ILE A 67 -15.09 -1.13 -6.01
C ILE A 67 -14.77 -0.57 -4.62
N LEU A 68 -13.50 -0.21 -4.37
CA LEU A 68 -13.07 0.37 -3.11
C LEU A 68 -13.65 1.77 -2.87
N SER A 69 -13.94 2.52 -3.93
CA SER A 69 -14.41 3.90 -3.86
C SER A 69 -15.93 4.06 -3.91
N VAL A 70 -16.71 2.99 -4.13
CA VAL A 70 -18.18 3.09 -4.28
C VAL A 70 -18.82 3.75 -3.07
N ASP A 71 -18.31 3.47 -1.88
CA ASP A 71 -18.94 3.93 -0.65
C ASP A 71 -17.89 4.21 0.45
N SER A 72 -18.06 5.34 1.13
CA SER A 72 -17.23 5.79 2.27
C SER A 72 -17.91 5.53 3.62
N THR A 73 -19.11 4.98 3.63
CA THR A 73 -19.82 4.55 4.84
C THR A 73 -19.28 3.22 5.35
N VAL A 74 -19.60 2.90 6.60
CA VAL A 74 -19.22 1.63 7.23
C VAL A 74 -19.91 0.46 6.53
N GLU A 75 -21.18 0.63 6.17
CA GLU A 75 -21.98 -0.32 5.41
C GLU A 75 -21.36 -0.55 4.03
N GLY A 76 -20.88 0.52 3.40
CA GLY A 76 -20.08 0.49 2.19
C GLY A 76 -18.82 -0.37 2.30
N VAL A 77 -18.05 -0.16 3.36
CA VAL A 77 -16.82 -0.94 3.65
C VAL A 77 -17.15 -2.42 3.89
N ARG A 78 -18.22 -2.71 4.63
CA ARG A 78 -18.72 -4.08 4.85
C ARG A 78 -19.23 -4.74 3.57
N GLY A 79 -19.73 -3.95 2.63
CA GLY A 79 -20.26 -4.38 1.34
C GLY A 79 -19.22 -4.50 0.22
N ILE A 80 -17.93 -4.30 0.51
CA ILE A 80 -16.86 -4.43 -0.49
C ILE A 80 -16.86 -5.86 -1.06
N LYS A 81 -16.83 -5.96 -2.39
CA LYS A 81 -16.80 -7.24 -3.11
C LYS A 81 -15.36 -7.77 -3.17
N TRP A 82 -14.82 -8.21 -2.03
CA TRP A 82 -13.43 -8.66 -1.89
C TRP A 82 -13.03 -9.75 -2.89
N SER A 83 -13.89 -10.76 -3.09
CA SER A 83 -13.65 -11.84 -4.06
C SER A 83 -13.41 -11.32 -5.48
N LYS A 84 -14.11 -10.25 -5.87
CA LYS A 84 -13.93 -9.60 -7.17
C LYS A 84 -12.61 -8.84 -7.25
N ILE A 85 -12.19 -8.19 -6.16
CA ILE A 85 -10.89 -7.50 -6.08
C ILE A 85 -9.76 -8.52 -6.21
N VAL A 86 -9.80 -9.60 -5.41
CA VAL A 86 -8.77 -10.65 -5.43
C VAL A 86 -8.68 -11.32 -6.79
N ALA A 87 -9.81 -11.69 -7.41
CA ALA A 87 -9.83 -12.27 -8.75
C ALA A 87 -9.17 -11.35 -9.80
N LYS A 88 -9.43 -10.03 -9.73
CA LYS A 88 -8.81 -9.07 -10.65
C LYS A 88 -7.31 -8.91 -10.42
N ALA A 89 -6.86 -8.94 -9.17
CA ALA A 89 -5.44 -8.94 -8.86
C ALA A 89 -4.75 -10.22 -9.37
N ASP A 90 -5.36 -11.38 -9.16
CA ASP A 90 -4.86 -12.68 -9.63
C ASP A 90 -4.78 -12.75 -11.17
N ASP A 91 -5.80 -12.25 -11.87
CA ASP A 91 -5.80 -12.16 -13.34
C ASP A 91 -4.62 -11.31 -13.85
N HIS A 92 -4.34 -10.16 -13.23
CA HIS A 92 -3.23 -9.28 -13.61
C HIS A 92 -1.87 -9.92 -13.33
N ILE A 93 -1.69 -10.50 -12.14
CA ILE A 93 -0.47 -11.23 -11.76
C ILE A 93 -0.21 -12.36 -12.75
N SER A 94 -1.23 -13.17 -13.06
CA SER A 94 -1.13 -14.26 -14.02
C SER A 94 -0.72 -13.77 -15.42
N THR A 95 -1.37 -12.69 -15.90
CA THR A 95 -1.07 -12.07 -17.20
C THR A 95 0.37 -11.59 -17.27
N LYS A 96 0.86 -10.88 -16.25
CA LYS A 96 2.24 -10.37 -16.20
C LYS A 96 3.27 -11.48 -16.05
N LYS A 97 3.00 -12.53 -15.28
CA LYS A 97 3.85 -13.72 -15.22
C LYS A 97 3.94 -14.45 -16.56
N ALA A 98 2.86 -14.47 -17.35
CA ALA A 98 2.90 -15.01 -18.71
C ALA A 98 3.76 -14.13 -19.66
N GLU A 99 3.64 -12.81 -19.57
CA GLU A 99 4.48 -11.86 -20.30
C GLU A 99 5.97 -12.03 -19.96
N MET A 100 6.32 -12.19 -18.68
CA MET A 100 7.70 -12.45 -18.24
C MET A 100 8.27 -13.72 -18.87
N LYS A 101 7.50 -14.80 -18.98
CA LYS A 101 7.96 -16.04 -19.64
C LYS A 101 8.24 -15.85 -21.13
N VAL A 102 7.46 -15.00 -21.81
CA VAL A 102 7.69 -14.66 -23.22
C VAL A 102 8.98 -13.85 -23.36
N LEU A 103 9.19 -12.85 -22.49
CA LEU A 103 10.40 -12.03 -22.48
C LEU A 103 11.65 -12.82 -22.13
N GLU A 104 11.57 -13.77 -21.19
CA GLU A 104 12.67 -14.67 -20.85
C GLU A 104 13.12 -15.51 -22.06
N ALA A 105 12.16 -16.06 -22.82
CA ALA A 105 12.45 -16.77 -24.05
C ALA A 105 13.04 -15.86 -25.15
N GLU A 106 12.56 -14.62 -25.26
CA GLU A 106 13.08 -13.63 -26.20
C GLU A 106 14.53 -13.22 -25.85
N ILE A 107 14.83 -12.97 -24.56
CA ILE A 107 16.17 -12.65 -24.08
C ILE A 107 17.14 -13.79 -24.40
N ALA A 108 16.75 -15.05 -24.15
CA ALA A 108 17.56 -16.21 -24.48
C ALA A 108 17.85 -16.30 -25.99
N GLY A 109 16.84 -16.09 -26.84
CA GLY A 109 17.02 -16.08 -28.30
C GLY A 109 17.88 -14.91 -28.81
N LEU A 110 17.80 -13.74 -28.16
CA LEU A 110 18.67 -12.60 -28.44
C LEU A 110 20.12 -12.88 -28.00
N ASP A 111 20.33 -13.54 -26.87
CA ASP A 111 21.67 -13.95 -26.41
C ASP A 111 22.35 -14.88 -27.42
N GLU A 112 21.62 -15.87 -27.95
CA GLU A 112 22.12 -16.74 -29.02
C GLU A 112 22.45 -15.95 -30.30
N SER A 113 21.58 -15.00 -30.67
CA SER A 113 21.75 -14.17 -31.87
C SER A 113 22.94 -13.20 -31.74
N ILE A 114 23.16 -12.63 -30.54
CA ILE A 114 24.31 -11.76 -30.25
C ILE A 114 25.60 -12.56 -30.32
N ALA A 115 25.65 -13.76 -29.73
CA ALA A 115 26.82 -14.63 -29.80
C ALA A 115 27.17 -14.97 -31.26
N ALA A 116 26.18 -15.30 -32.08
CA ALA A 116 26.38 -15.56 -33.51
C ALA A 116 26.85 -14.30 -34.28
N ALA A 117 26.26 -13.14 -34.04
CA ALA A 117 26.63 -11.89 -34.70
C ALA A 117 28.06 -11.44 -34.32
N LEU A 118 28.43 -11.53 -33.04
CA LEU A 118 29.79 -11.24 -32.58
C LEU A 118 30.82 -12.16 -33.23
N GLU A 119 30.49 -13.43 -33.47
CA GLU A 119 31.39 -14.34 -34.19
C GLU A 119 31.55 -13.94 -35.67
N GLN A 120 30.46 -13.56 -36.34
CA GLN A 120 30.49 -13.09 -37.74
C GLN A 120 31.24 -11.76 -37.91
N GLU A 121 31.21 -10.90 -36.89
CA GLU A 121 31.91 -9.60 -36.85
C GLU A 121 33.42 -9.73 -36.57
N LYS A 122 33.90 -10.89 -36.10
CA LYS A 122 35.36 -11.12 -35.88
C LYS A 122 36.15 -11.28 -37.18
N ALA A 123 35.50 -11.69 -38.27
CA ALA A 123 36.16 -11.96 -39.54
C ALA A 123 36.84 -10.71 -40.11
N GLN A 124 38.12 -10.80 -40.45
CA GLN A 124 38.90 -9.67 -40.94
C GLN A 124 38.63 -9.43 -42.44
N PRO A 125 38.57 -8.18 -42.91
CA PRO A 125 38.53 -7.92 -44.34
C PRO A 125 39.81 -8.43 -45.00
N THR A 126 39.68 -9.08 -46.16
CA THR A 126 40.83 -9.51 -46.97
C THR A 126 41.69 -8.31 -47.35
N THR A 127 43.01 -8.44 -47.20
CA THR A 127 43.95 -7.42 -47.65
C THR A 127 44.09 -7.45 -49.18
N GLU A 128 44.56 -6.34 -49.76
CA GLU A 128 44.80 -6.26 -51.19
C GLU A 128 45.75 -7.37 -51.69
N ASP A 129 46.79 -7.70 -50.92
CA ASP A 129 47.77 -8.72 -51.30
C ASP A 129 47.16 -10.14 -51.31
N GLN A 130 46.30 -10.45 -50.33
CA GLN A 130 45.56 -11.71 -50.30
C GLN A 130 44.63 -11.84 -51.52
N LEU A 131 43.99 -10.74 -51.93
CA LEU A 131 43.13 -10.74 -53.12
C LEU A 131 43.94 -10.92 -54.40
N LYS A 132 45.11 -10.27 -54.52
CA LYS A 132 46.04 -10.47 -55.64
C LYS A 132 46.51 -11.92 -55.72
N GLU A 133 46.81 -12.55 -54.59
CA GLU A 133 47.22 -13.96 -54.53
C GLU A 133 46.12 -14.90 -55.04
N LEU A 134 44.87 -14.69 -54.60
CA LEU A 134 43.72 -15.44 -55.10
C LEU A 134 43.53 -15.27 -56.61
N ILE A 135 43.62 -14.05 -57.12
CA ILE A 135 43.51 -13.75 -58.54
C ILE A 135 44.64 -14.43 -59.33
N ASN A 136 45.88 -14.37 -58.81
CA ASN A 136 47.06 -15.02 -59.39
C ASN A 136 46.88 -16.55 -59.50
N ALA A 137 46.36 -17.19 -58.45
CA ALA A 137 46.08 -18.62 -58.45
C ALA A 137 45.08 -19.01 -59.56
N GLY A 138 44.05 -18.17 -59.77
CA GLY A 138 43.12 -18.35 -60.88
C GLY A 138 43.79 -18.22 -62.25
N VAL A 139 44.53 -17.14 -62.49
CA VAL A 139 45.12 -16.87 -63.82
C VAL A 139 46.34 -17.73 -64.15
N ALA A 140 46.84 -18.55 -63.22
CA ALA A 140 47.86 -19.56 -63.51
C ALA A 140 47.45 -20.51 -64.66
N ALA A 141 46.15 -20.71 -64.91
CA ALA A 141 45.65 -21.46 -66.06
C ALA A 141 46.03 -20.83 -67.42
N PHE A 142 46.23 -19.51 -67.46
CA PHE A 142 46.76 -18.77 -68.61
C PHE A 142 48.29 -18.74 -68.65
N GLY A 143 48.98 -19.26 -67.62
CA GLY A 143 50.42 -19.17 -67.43
C GLY A 143 50.77 -18.15 -66.35
N ASN A 144 50.40 -16.88 -66.57
CA ASN A 144 50.58 -15.78 -65.62
C ASN A 144 49.62 -14.62 -65.94
N VAL A 145 49.68 -13.55 -65.14
CA VAL A 145 48.88 -12.32 -65.33
C VAL A 145 49.12 -11.67 -66.69
N ALA A 146 50.36 -11.59 -67.17
CA ALA A 146 50.70 -10.95 -68.44
C ALA A 146 50.15 -11.74 -69.65
N ASP A 147 50.14 -13.07 -69.57
CA ASP A 147 49.52 -13.94 -70.58
C ASP A 147 47.99 -13.81 -70.59
N ALA A 148 47.38 -13.71 -69.41
CA ALA A 148 45.95 -13.41 -69.28
C ALA A 148 45.61 -12.02 -69.87
N GLN A 149 46.40 -10.99 -69.58
CA GLN A 149 46.22 -9.64 -70.13
C GLN A 149 46.37 -9.62 -71.66
N SER A 150 47.47 -10.17 -72.19
CA SER A 150 47.80 -10.13 -73.63
C SER A 150 46.82 -10.95 -74.49
N SER A 151 46.29 -12.04 -73.95
CA SER A 151 45.25 -12.83 -74.60
C SER A 151 43.83 -12.30 -74.38
N MET A 152 43.67 -11.19 -73.65
CA MET A 152 42.37 -10.68 -73.17
C MET A 152 41.52 -11.78 -72.52
N CYS A 153 42.16 -12.55 -71.64
CA CYS A 153 41.63 -13.73 -70.96
C CYS A 153 41.08 -14.78 -71.92
N GLY A 154 41.83 -15.04 -73.00
CA GLY A 154 41.55 -16.09 -73.98
C GLY A 154 40.53 -15.73 -75.06
N LYS A 155 40.32 -14.43 -75.35
CA LYS A 155 39.43 -14.00 -76.44
C LYS A 155 40.06 -14.28 -77.81
N PRO A 156 39.40 -15.04 -78.71
CA PRO A 156 39.84 -15.13 -80.10
C PRO A 156 39.65 -13.79 -80.84
N PRO A 157 40.56 -13.37 -81.73
CA PRO A 157 41.75 -14.07 -82.22
C PRO A 157 43.08 -13.63 -81.56
N MET A 158 43.06 -13.14 -80.32
CA MET A 158 44.25 -12.59 -79.64
C MET A 158 45.38 -13.63 -79.51
N LYS A 159 46.63 -13.15 -79.51
CA LYS A 159 47.83 -13.97 -79.31
C LYS A 159 48.46 -13.60 -77.94
N PRO A 160 48.95 -14.58 -77.16
CA PRO A 160 49.04 -16.01 -77.46
C PRO A 160 47.66 -16.71 -77.47
N ARG A 161 47.50 -17.70 -78.36
CA ARG A 161 46.28 -18.53 -78.37
C ARG A 161 46.38 -19.56 -77.25
N HIS A 162 45.52 -19.46 -76.25
CA HIS A 162 45.41 -20.48 -75.21
C HIS A 162 44.51 -21.64 -75.67
N PRO A 163 44.71 -22.87 -75.14
CA PRO A 163 43.86 -24.01 -75.42
C PRO A 163 42.37 -23.72 -75.15
N ARG A 164 41.49 -24.39 -75.90
CA ARG A 164 40.05 -24.34 -75.63
C ARG A 164 39.80 -24.79 -74.19
N GLY A 165 39.03 -24.00 -73.44
CA GLY A 165 38.68 -24.28 -72.04
C GLY A 165 39.60 -23.63 -70.99
N THR A 166 40.67 -22.93 -71.37
CA THR A 166 41.55 -22.24 -70.39
C THR A 166 40.78 -21.26 -69.49
N TYR A 167 39.82 -20.51 -70.05
CA TYR A 167 38.94 -19.63 -69.26
C TYR A 167 38.21 -20.38 -68.14
N ARG A 168 37.64 -21.56 -68.45
CA ARG A 168 36.93 -22.39 -67.45
C ARG A 168 37.92 -22.94 -66.42
N LYS A 169 39.08 -23.43 -66.85
CA LYS A 169 40.13 -23.89 -65.93
C LYS A 169 40.61 -22.79 -64.98
N SER A 170 40.68 -21.55 -65.46
CA SER A 170 41.03 -20.37 -64.66
C SER A 170 40.01 -20.13 -63.55
N HIS A 171 38.71 -20.21 -63.90
CA HIS A 171 37.61 -20.13 -62.94
C HIS A 171 37.65 -21.28 -61.92
N ASP A 172 37.88 -22.51 -62.36
CA ASP A 172 37.94 -23.68 -61.46
C ASP A 172 39.15 -23.60 -60.51
N ALA A 173 40.31 -23.14 -61.00
CA ALA A 173 41.50 -22.91 -60.19
C ALA A 173 41.27 -21.81 -59.13
N PHE A 174 40.66 -20.70 -59.54
CA PHE A 174 40.27 -19.64 -58.61
C PHE A 174 39.31 -20.16 -57.54
N LYS A 175 38.26 -20.89 -57.94
CA LYS A 175 37.29 -21.48 -57.02
C LYS A 175 37.98 -22.39 -55.99
N GLY A 176 38.93 -23.22 -56.42
CA GLY A 176 39.71 -24.08 -55.52
C GLY A 176 40.53 -23.27 -54.49
N ALA A 177 41.26 -22.25 -54.95
CA ALA A 177 42.05 -21.38 -54.08
C ALA A 177 41.17 -20.59 -53.10
N ALA A 178 40.07 -20.01 -53.60
CA ALA A 178 39.11 -19.28 -52.78
C ALA A 178 38.44 -20.18 -51.73
N THR A 179 38.13 -21.44 -52.06
CA THR A 179 37.53 -22.41 -51.12
C THR A 179 38.49 -22.72 -49.96
N ALA A 180 39.79 -22.82 -50.24
CA ALA A 180 40.80 -23.05 -49.22
C ALA A 180 41.09 -21.80 -48.36
N PHE A 181 40.83 -20.62 -48.90
CA PHE A 181 41.12 -19.34 -48.25
C PHE A 181 39.96 -18.86 -47.36
N PHE A 182 38.71 -19.02 -47.80
CA PHE A 182 37.53 -18.60 -47.05
C PHE A 182 37.05 -19.70 -46.08
N THR A 183 37.77 -19.87 -44.97
CA THR A 183 37.51 -20.88 -43.93
C THR A 183 36.80 -20.35 -42.67
N GLY A 184 36.46 -19.06 -42.64
CA GLY A 184 35.84 -18.39 -41.49
C GLY A 184 36.61 -17.18 -40.94
N ASP A 185 37.88 -17.02 -41.31
CA ASP A 185 38.72 -15.95 -40.73
C ASP A 185 38.68 -14.64 -41.54
N PHE A 186 38.32 -14.72 -42.82
CA PHE A 186 38.43 -13.61 -43.76
C PHE A 186 37.12 -13.32 -44.49
N ARG A 187 36.83 -12.04 -44.69
CA ARG A 187 35.68 -11.51 -45.43
C ARG A 187 36.14 -10.81 -46.70
N LEU A 188 35.51 -11.09 -47.82
CA LEU A 188 35.82 -10.43 -49.09
C LEU A 188 35.70 -8.90 -48.96
N ALA A 189 36.79 -8.19 -49.24
CA ALA A 189 36.78 -6.73 -49.29
C ALA A 189 36.07 -6.21 -50.56
N GLY A 190 35.35 -5.09 -50.43
CA GLY A 190 34.55 -4.49 -51.52
C GLY A 190 35.37 -4.05 -52.75
N ASP A 191 36.69 -3.97 -52.63
CA ASP A 191 37.61 -3.53 -53.69
C ASP A 191 38.06 -4.66 -54.63
N PHE A 192 37.59 -5.90 -54.43
CA PHE A 192 38.00 -7.06 -55.22
C PHE A 192 37.94 -6.82 -56.73
N LEU A 193 36.82 -6.30 -57.23
CA LEU A 193 36.64 -6.07 -58.67
C LEU A 193 37.60 -5.01 -59.21
N LYS A 194 37.92 -3.99 -58.41
CA LYS A 194 38.88 -2.94 -58.76
C LYS A 194 40.30 -3.52 -58.84
N ILE A 195 40.69 -4.33 -57.86
CA ILE A 195 41.99 -5.01 -57.82
C ILE A 195 42.11 -6.00 -58.99
N CYS A 196 41.08 -6.80 -59.25
CA CYS A 196 41.10 -7.74 -60.38
C CYS A 196 41.19 -7.02 -61.73
N LYS A 197 40.44 -5.92 -61.92
CA LYS A 197 40.51 -5.13 -63.15
C LYS A 197 41.87 -4.45 -63.32
N SER A 198 42.47 -3.92 -62.25
CA SER A 198 43.81 -3.31 -62.34
C SER A 198 44.86 -4.36 -62.72
N MET A 199 44.70 -5.60 -62.25
CA MET A 199 45.58 -6.71 -62.61
C MET A 199 45.32 -7.26 -64.02
N LEU A 200 44.08 -7.38 -64.51
CA LEU A 200 43.79 -8.14 -65.73
C LEU A 200 43.35 -7.29 -66.94
N VAL A 201 42.82 -6.09 -66.71
CA VAL A 201 42.35 -5.19 -67.77
C VAL A 201 43.37 -4.09 -68.06
N GLY A 202 44.05 -3.58 -67.02
CA GLY A 202 45.04 -2.51 -67.16
C GLY A 202 44.44 -1.25 -67.81
N SER A 203 45.12 -0.68 -68.81
CA SER A 203 44.68 0.49 -69.58
C SER A 203 43.90 0.16 -70.86
N GLN A 204 43.53 -1.11 -71.07
CA GLN A 204 42.90 -1.54 -72.32
C GLN A 204 41.41 -1.20 -72.37
N PRO A 205 40.81 -0.99 -73.57
CA PRO A 205 39.38 -0.74 -73.71
C PRO A 205 38.56 -1.88 -73.10
N THR A 206 37.53 -1.54 -72.32
CA THR A 206 36.64 -2.52 -71.67
C THR A 206 35.73 -3.26 -72.67
N ASP A 207 35.50 -2.66 -73.84
CA ASP A 207 34.58 -3.22 -74.84
C ASP A 207 35.17 -4.46 -75.53
N GLY A 208 34.58 -5.60 -75.16
CA GLY A 208 34.94 -6.89 -75.70
C GLY A 208 36.14 -7.57 -75.02
N ASN A 209 36.57 -7.19 -73.82
CA ASN A 209 37.61 -7.92 -73.09
C ASN A 209 36.99 -8.99 -72.16
N TYR A 210 37.32 -10.29 -72.35
CA TYR A 210 36.78 -11.37 -71.50
C TYR A 210 37.28 -11.32 -70.04
N CYS A 211 38.35 -10.56 -69.76
CA CYS A 211 38.86 -10.38 -68.40
C CYS A 211 37.87 -9.66 -67.49
N VAL A 212 36.99 -8.81 -68.03
CA VAL A 212 35.96 -8.15 -67.22
C VAL A 212 34.96 -9.17 -66.70
N GLN A 213 34.49 -10.07 -67.56
CA GLN A 213 33.59 -11.16 -67.17
C GLN A 213 34.28 -12.17 -66.26
N LEU A 214 35.58 -12.43 -66.47
CA LEU A 214 36.35 -13.33 -65.59
C LEU A 214 36.48 -12.74 -64.18
N CYS A 215 36.82 -11.45 -64.07
CA CYS A 215 36.89 -10.76 -62.78
C CYS A 215 35.53 -10.73 -62.06
N GLN A 216 34.43 -10.56 -62.80
CA GLN A 216 33.09 -10.67 -62.24
C GLN A 216 32.83 -12.09 -61.72
N ALA A 217 33.13 -13.13 -62.49
CA ALA A 217 32.92 -14.52 -62.08
C ALA A 217 33.78 -14.91 -60.85
N TYR A 218 35.00 -14.38 -60.76
CA TYR A 218 35.84 -14.52 -59.57
C TYR A 218 35.23 -13.82 -58.37
N MET A 219 34.77 -12.57 -58.53
CA MET A 219 34.12 -11.82 -57.47
C MET A 219 32.88 -12.55 -56.96
N ASP A 220 32.01 -13.03 -57.87
CA ASP A 220 30.79 -13.75 -57.51
C ASP A 220 31.11 -15.05 -56.76
N THR A 221 32.15 -15.77 -57.19
CA THR A 221 32.62 -17.00 -56.50
C THR A 221 33.21 -16.70 -55.12
N ALA A 222 34.07 -15.69 -55.01
CA ALA A 222 34.67 -15.28 -53.74
C ALA A 222 33.63 -14.72 -52.78
N GLN A 223 32.66 -13.96 -53.28
CA GLN A 223 31.55 -13.42 -52.49
C GLN A 223 30.69 -14.56 -51.94
N TRP A 224 30.32 -15.53 -52.79
CA TRP A 224 29.54 -16.70 -52.36
C TRP A 224 30.27 -17.54 -51.31
N LEU A 225 31.59 -17.77 -51.48
CA LEU A 225 32.40 -18.52 -50.51
C LEU A 225 32.64 -17.73 -49.21
N SER A 226 32.90 -16.43 -49.31
CA SER A 226 33.02 -15.55 -48.15
C SER A 226 31.70 -15.48 -47.36
N ASP A 227 30.57 -15.26 -48.02
CA ASP A 227 29.26 -15.23 -47.36
C ASP A 227 28.89 -16.60 -46.77
N GLY A 228 29.25 -17.70 -47.44
CA GLY A 228 29.02 -19.06 -46.95
C GLY A 228 29.89 -19.46 -45.74
N SER A 229 31.04 -18.81 -45.54
CA SER A 229 31.98 -19.10 -44.45
C SER A 229 31.83 -18.19 -43.24
N VAL A 230 31.56 -16.89 -43.42
CA VAL A 230 31.46 -15.88 -42.34
C VAL A 230 30.11 -15.19 -42.22
N GLY A 231 29.13 -15.58 -43.04
CA GLY A 231 27.80 -14.94 -43.10
C GLY A 231 27.81 -13.56 -43.78
N SER A 232 26.63 -13.08 -44.19
CA SER A 232 26.47 -11.74 -44.78
C SER A 232 26.27 -10.67 -43.70
N LEU A 233 26.96 -9.53 -43.80
CA LEU A 233 26.79 -8.36 -42.91
C LEU A 233 25.52 -7.54 -43.16
N GLY A 234 24.67 -7.93 -44.12
CA GLY A 234 23.47 -7.19 -44.50
C GLY A 234 22.31 -7.23 -43.47
N GLY A 235 22.58 -7.53 -42.20
CA GLY A 235 21.59 -7.78 -41.14
C GLY A 235 21.67 -6.81 -39.95
N THR A 236 20.91 -7.12 -38.90
CA THR A 236 20.95 -6.40 -37.60
C THR A 236 22.31 -6.64 -36.95
N THR A 237 23.05 -5.58 -36.62
CA THR A 237 24.40 -5.70 -36.03
C THR A 237 24.34 -6.28 -34.61
N ALA A 238 25.47 -6.77 -34.08
CA ALA A 238 25.54 -7.19 -32.68
C ALA A 238 25.16 -6.04 -31.73
N GLU A 239 25.53 -4.80 -32.06
CA GLU A 239 25.15 -3.62 -31.29
C GLU A 239 23.63 -3.40 -31.24
N ASP A 240 22.94 -3.56 -32.38
CA ASP A 240 21.48 -3.43 -32.44
C ASP A 240 20.75 -4.56 -31.69
N LEU A 241 21.29 -5.78 -31.74
CA LEU A 241 20.77 -6.91 -30.95
C LEU A 241 20.97 -6.69 -29.45
N ILE A 242 22.14 -6.17 -29.03
CA ILE A 242 22.40 -5.80 -27.64
C ILE A 242 21.40 -4.74 -27.17
N LYS A 243 21.07 -3.74 -28.00
CA LYS A 243 20.03 -2.74 -27.68
C LYS A 243 18.65 -3.38 -27.51
N LYS A 244 18.27 -4.31 -28.40
CA LYS A 244 16.99 -5.05 -28.27
C LYS A 244 16.96 -5.89 -27.00
N ARG A 245 18.05 -6.58 -26.68
CA ARG A 245 18.18 -7.37 -25.45
C ARG A 245 18.03 -6.49 -24.22
N ALA A 246 18.69 -5.34 -24.19
CA ALA A 246 18.57 -4.39 -23.09
C ALA A 246 17.11 -3.93 -22.90
N ALA A 247 16.40 -3.63 -23.98
CA ALA A 247 14.97 -3.28 -23.92
C ALA A 247 14.09 -4.45 -23.42
N ALA A 248 14.37 -5.68 -23.83
CA ALA A 248 13.64 -6.86 -23.34
C ALA A 248 13.89 -7.13 -21.85
N VAL A 249 15.13 -6.96 -21.38
CA VAL A 249 15.49 -7.04 -19.95
C VAL A 249 14.78 -5.94 -19.14
N GLU A 250 14.74 -4.72 -19.65
CA GLU A 250 14.02 -3.61 -19.03
C GLU A 250 12.52 -3.90 -18.92
N ALA A 251 11.90 -4.40 -20.00
CA ALA A 251 10.50 -4.81 -20.00
C ALA A 251 10.23 -5.96 -19.00
N MET A 252 11.17 -6.90 -18.86
CA MET A 252 11.07 -7.99 -17.88
C MET A 252 11.11 -7.45 -16.45
N GLY A 253 12.02 -6.53 -16.15
CA GLY A 253 12.09 -5.85 -14.85
C GLY A 253 10.82 -5.05 -14.54
N ALA A 254 10.25 -4.36 -15.53
CA ALA A 254 8.99 -3.65 -15.38
C ALA A 254 7.80 -4.61 -15.11
N ALA A 255 7.75 -5.75 -15.79
CA ALA A 255 6.74 -6.78 -15.55
C ALA A 255 6.87 -7.41 -14.15
N ASP A 256 8.08 -7.73 -13.72
CA ASP A 256 8.38 -8.27 -12.38
C ASP A 256 8.00 -7.28 -11.26
N SER A 257 8.36 -6.01 -11.44
CA SER A 257 7.95 -4.94 -10.52
C SER A 257 6.42 -4.80 -10.47
N SER A 258 5.73 -4.89 -11.62
CA SER A 258 4.27 -4.85 -11.67
C SER A 258 3.62 -6.03 -10.95
N VAL A 259 4.18 -7.24 -11.08
CA VAL A 259 3.76 -8.43 -10.32
C VAL A 259 3.94 -8.20 -8.83
N SER A 260 5.15 -7.81 -8.41
CA SER A 260 5.49 -7.60 -7.00
C SER A 260 4.60 -6.54 -6.35
N ALA A 261 4.37 -5.39 -7.02
CA ALA A 261 3.49 -4.34 -6.54
C ALA A 261 2.03 -4.81 -6.41
N CYS A 262 1.55 -5.60 -7.38
CA CYS A 262 0.21 -6.14 -7.32
C CYS A 262 0.05 -7.23 -6.25
N GLU A 263 1.06 -8.08 -6.04
CA GLU A 263 1.07 -9.07 -4.96
C GLU A 263 1.02 -8.39 -3.58
N GLN A 264 1.76 -7.30 -3.39
CA GLN A 264 1.68 -6.48 -2.16
C GLN A 264 0.29 -5.86 -1.98
N SER A 265 -0.28 -5.27 -3.04
CA SER A 265 -1.64 -4.71 -2.99
C SER A 265 -2.68 -5.79 -2.67
N ARG A 266 -2.57 -6.96 -3.29
CA ARG A 266 -3.43 -8.13 -3.05
C ARG A 266 -3.32 -8.62 -1.60
N ALA A 267 -2.11 -8.69 -1.06
CA ALA A 267 -1.89 -9.05 0.33
C ALA A 267 -2.54 -8.04 1.27
N ALA A 268 -2.38 -6.74 1.00
CA ALA A 268 -3.02 -5.67 1.76
C ALA A 268 -4.56 -5.74 1.69
N PHE A 269 -5.14 -6.05 0.52
CA PHE A 269 -6.59 -6.27 0.40
C PHE A 269 -7.07 -7.47 1.19
N SER A 270 -6.31 -8.56 1.18
CA SER A 270 -6.65 -9.78 1.91
C SER A 270 -6.57 -9.55 3.43
N GLU A 271 -5.55 -8.81 3.88
CA GLU A 271 -5.41 -8.43 5.29
C GLU A 271 -6.54 -7.49 5.73
N LEU A 272 -6.88 -6.49 4.90
CA LEU A 272 -8.03 -5.61 5.16
C LEU A 272 -9.34 -6.40 5.22
N GLN A 273 -9.56 -7.33 4.30
CA GLN A 273 -10.73 -8.19 4.29
C GLN A 273 -10.84 -8.97 5.60
N VAL A 274 -9.78 -9.70 5.98
CA VAL A 274 -9.75 -10.49 7.22
C VAL A 274 -10.01 -9.61 8.44
N LYS A 275 -9.45 -8.40 8.47
CA LYS A 275 -9.68 -7.44 9.56
C LYS A 275 -11.13 -6.97 9.60
N VAL A 276 -11.71 -6.56 8.47
CA VAL A 276 -13.10 -6.07 8.39
C VAL A 276 -14.10 -7.18 8.72
N GLU A 277 -13.89 -8.39 8.20
CA GLU A 277 -14.72 -9.56 8.50
C GLU A 277 -14.59 -9.98 9.96
N GLY A 278 -13.36 -10.04 10.49
CA GLY A 278 -13.12 -10.34 11.90
C GLY A 278 -13.75 -9.32 12.86
N LEU A 279 -13.66 -8.02 12.53
CA LEU A 279 -14.32 -6.96 13.29
C LEU A 279 -15.85 -7.07 13.19
N ARG A 280 -16.39 -7.40 12.02
CA ARG A 280 -17.83 -7.64 11.85
C ARG A 280 -18.30 -8.82 12.69
N ASP A 281 -17.65 -9.97 12.60
CA ASP A 281 -18.01 -11.17 13.37
C ASP A 281 -17.94 -10.90 14.87
N THR A 282 -16.94 -10.13 15.29
CA THR A 282 -16.77 -9.72 16.69
C THR A 282 -17.91 -8.80 17.14
N VAL A 283 -18.25 -7.79 16.34
CA VAL A 283 -19.38 -6.88 16.61
C VAL A 283 -20.69 -7.66 16.67
N ASP A 284 -20.94 -8.57 15.73
CA ASP A 284 -22.20 -9.33 15.67
C ASP A 284 -22.31 -10.27 16.89
N LYS A 285 -21.25 -11.03 17.23
CA LYS A 285 -21.24 -11.90 18.41
C LYS A 285 -21.50 -11.13 19.71
N ARG A 286 -20.79 -10.02 19.91
CA ARG A 286 -20.96 -9.19 21.11
C ARG A 286 -22.31 -8.52 21.16
N PHE A 287 -22.80 -8.03 20.02
CA PHE A 287 -24.11 -7.44 19.91
C PHE A 287 -25.19 -8.43 20.34
N TYR A 288 -25.15 -9.67 19.85
CA TYR A 288 -26.11 -10.71 20.25
C TYR A 288 -25.98 -11.07 21.74
N ALA A 289 -24.77 -11.21 22.27
CA ALA A 289 -24.58 -11.48 23.69
C ALA A 289 -25.15 -10.37 24.59
N LEU A 290 -24.90 -9.10 24.23
CA LEU A 290 -25.44 -7.94 24.95
C LEU A 290 -26.94 -7.78 24.77
N GLN A 291 -27.46 -8.11 23.59
CA GLN A 291 -28.90 -8.09 23.29
C GLN A 291 -29.64 -9.18 24.08
N ASP A 292 -29.12 -10.40 24.14
CA ASP A 292 -29.71 -11.49 24.92
C ASP A 292 -29.75 -11.11 26.40
N ALA A 293 -28.64 -10.60 26.95
CA ALA A 293 -28.60 -10.12 28.33
C ALA A 293 -29.59 -8.97 28.59
N GLU A 294 -29.78 -8.06 27.63
CA GLU A 294 -30.78 -7.00 27.72
C GLU A 294 -32.22 -7.55 27.77
N TYR A 295 -32.54 -8.55 26.95
CA TYR A 295 -33.85 -9.20 26.96
C TYR A 295 -34.10 -9.97 28.26
N ASP A 296 -33.13 -10.72 28.77
CA ASP A 296 -33.33 -11.44 30.04
C ASP A 296 -33.50 -10.49 31.22
N LEU A 297 -32.81 -9.34 31.22
CA LEU A 297 -33.03 -8.30 32.21
C LEU A 297 -34.42 -7.67 32.08
N LEU A 298 -34.96 -7.56 30.86
CA LEU A 298 -36.32 -7.06 30.62
C LEU A 298 -37.36 -8.06 31.14
N ASP A 299 -37.22 -9.33 30.82
CA ASP A 299 -38.10 -10.39 31.31
C ASP A 299 -38.09 -10.45 32.85
N ALA A 300 -36.91 -10.34 33.48
CA ALA A 300 -36.80 -10.29 34.94
C ALA A 300 -37.46 -9.06 35.56
N ARG A 301 -37.49 -7.93 34.82
CA ARG A 301 -38.17 -6.71 35.23
C ARG A 301 -39.69 -6.88 35.16
N GLU A 302 -40.20 -7.45 34.07
CA GLU A 302 -41.63 -7.74 33.90
C GLU A 302 -42.13 -8.68 35.02
N ASP A 303 -41.36 -9.71 35.38
CA ASP A 303 -41.72 -10.60 36.49
C ASP A 303 -41.75 -9.89 37.86
N LEU A 304 -40.85 -8.93 38.11
CA LEU A 304 -40.90 -8.13 39.34
C LEU A 304 -42.11 -7.23 39.41
N GLN A 305 -42.53 -6.65 38.28
CA GLN A 305 -43.73 -5.83 38.22
C GLN A 305 -44.98 -6.68 38.46
N GLU A 306 -45.05 -7.87 37.87
CA GLU A 306 -46.12 -8.84 38.16
C GLU A 306 -46.13 -9.25 39.64
N LEU A 307 -44.95 -9.46 40.24
CA LEU A 307 -44.81 -9.75 41.66
C LEU A 307 -45.26 -8.57 42.54
N GLU A 308 -44.88 -7.35 42.18
CA GLU A 308 -45.30 -6.12 42.86
C GLU A 308 -46.83 -6.00 42.86
N ASP A 309 -47.47 -6.13 41.69
CA ASP A 309 -48.92 -6.06 41.55
C ASP A 309 -49.64 -7.13 42.39
N LEU A 310 -49.11 -8.37 42.37
CA LEU A 310 -49.64 -9.47 43.16
C LEU A 310 -49.56 -9.18 44.67
N MET A 311 -48.42 -8.65 45.12
CA MET A 311 -48.18 -8.31 46.51
C MET A 311 -48.98 -7.08 46.99
N GLU A 312 -49.15 -6.06 46.14
CA GLU A 312 -50.03 -4.94 46.44
C GLU A 312 -51.50 -5.37 46.55
N GLY A 313 -51.90 -6.36 45.75
CA GLY A 313 -53.19 -7.04 45.87
C GLY A 313 -53.35 -7.75 47.22
N GLU A 314 -52.34 -8.52 47.64
CA GLU A 314 -52.34 -9.24 48.93
C GLU A 314 -52.38 -8.26 50.13
N MET A 315 -51.63 -7.16 50.06
CA MET A 315 -51.64 -6.13 51.11
C MET A 315 -53.03 -5.51 51.30
N LYS A 316 -53.80 -5.30 50.21
CA LYS A 316 -55.18 -4.81 50.29
C LYS A 316 -56.07 -5.81 51.00
N ASP A 317 -55.94 -7.10 50.67
CA ASP A 317 -56.70 -8.15 51.33
C ASP A 317 -56.38 -8.17 52.83
N MET A 318 -55.09 -8.23 53.22
CA MET A 318 -54.69 -8.20 54.64
C MET A 318 -55.27 -6.99 55.39
N ALA A 319 -55.31 -5.81 54.76
CA ALA A 319 -55.93 -4.62 55.32
C ALA A 319 -57.45 -4.77 55.54
N ASP A 320 -58.16 -5.40 54.59
CA ASP A 320 -59.57 -5.73 54.73
C ASP A 320 -59.82 -6.73 55.86
N GLY A 321 -58.93 -7.70 56.07
CA GLY A 321 -59.03 -8.65 57.18
C GLY A 321 -58.81 -8.01 58.54
N ILE A 322 -57.84 -7.09 58.62
CA ILE A 322 -57.63 -6.25 59.80
C ILE A 322 -58.90 -5.45 60.10
N ARG A 323 -59.55 -4.88 59.09
CA ARG A 323 -60.79 -4.11 59.23
C ARG A 323 -61.96 -4.98 59.71
N ILE A 324 -62.15 -6.17 59.14
CA ILE A 324 -63.17 -7.14 59.58
C ILE A 324 -62.97 -7.49 61.07
N MET A 325 -61.74 -7.75 61.50
CA MET A 325 -61.42 -8.03 62.90
C MET A 325 -61.60 -6.81 63.81
N GLU A 326 -61.40 -5.59 63.30
CA GLU A 326 -61.67 -4.33 64.00
C GLU A 326 -63.16 -4.11 64.25
N GLU A 327 -63.99 -4.34 63.25
CA GLU A 327 -65.44 -4.20 63.31
C GLU A 327 -66.09 -5.25 64.21
N ALA A 328 -65.52 -6.46 64.28
CA ALA A 328 -66.00 -7.53 65.16
C ALA A 328 -65.84 -7.21 66.66
N ALA A 329 -64.97 -6.25 67.05
CA ALA A 329 -64.75 -5.77 68.41
C ALA A 329 -64.58 -6.86 69.50
N ASN A 330 -64.07 -8.04 69.13
CA ASN A 330 -63.93 -9.19 70.03
C ASN A 330 -62.49 -9.31 70.56
N ALA A 331 -62.33 -9.51 71.86
CA ALA A 331 -61.02 -9.69 72.49
C ALA A 331 -60.28 -10.96 71.98
N GLU A 332 -61.02 -11.98 71.55
CA GLU A 332 -60.45 -13.25 71.09
C GLU A 332 -59.75 -13.16 69.72
N VAL A 333 -60.02 -12.10 68.92
CA VAL A 333 -59.32 -11.86 67.64
C VAL A 333 -58.13 -10.90 67.75
N ALA A 334 -57.84 -10.38 68.95
CA ALA A 334 -56.80 -9.36 69.15
C ALA A 334 -55.39 -9.87 68.79
N ASP A 335 -55.07 -11.13 69.13
CA ASP A 335 -53.79 -11.76 68.81
C ASP A 335 -53.65 -11.96 67.29
N ALA A 336 -54.66 -12.54 66.64
CA ALA A 336 -54.70 -12.73 65.18
C ALA A 336 -54.57 -11.41 64.41
N LYS A 337 -55.24 -10.36 64.88
CA LYS A 337 -55.12 -9.02 64.32
C LYS A 337 -53.71 -8.45 64.47
N ALA A 338 -53.07 -8.61 65.62
CA ALA A 338 -51.71 -8.13 65.85
C ALA A 338 -50.71 -8.85 64.93
N THR A 339 -50.83 -10.18 64.80
CA THR A 339 -49.99 -10.99 63.91
C THR A 339 -50.24 -10.66 62.44
N LEU A 340 -51.49 -10.44 62.01
CA LEU A 340 -51.80 -10.02 60.64
C LEU A 340 -51.24 -8.62 60.33
N LYS A 341 -51.27 -7.68 61.28
CA LYS A 341 -50.59 -6.37 61.14
C LYS A 341 -49.08 -6.53 60.98
N ALA A 342 -48.46 -7.42 61.76
CA ALA A 342 -47.03 -7.69 61.64
C ALA A 342 -46.67 -8.32 60.28
N ALA A 343 -47.49 -9.25 59.78
CA ALA A 343 -47.33 -9.84 58.45
C ALA A 343 -47.48 -8.79 57.34
N SER A 344 -48.49 -7.92 57.43
CA SER A 344 -48.71 -6.83 56.48
C SER A 344 -47.53 -5.84 56.42
N GLU A 345 -46.91 -5.51 57.56
CA GLU A 345 -45.72 -4.66 57.59
C GLU A 345 -44.50 -5.36 56.94
N LYS A 346 -44.36 -6.68 57.11
CA LYS A 346 -43.32 -7.46 56.44
C LYS A 346 -43.52 -7.55 54.94
N GLU A 347 -44.76 -7.70 54.48
CA GLU A 347 -45.05 -7.65 53.04
C GLU A 347 -44.77 -6.27 52.46
N LYS A 348 -45.11 -5.19 53.17
CA LYS A 348 -44.76 -3.83 52.74
C LYS A 348 -43.25 -3.64 52.57
N GLN A 349 -42.45 -4.11 53.54
CA GLN A 349 -40.98 -4.08 53.43
C GLN A 349 -40.49 -4.85 52.20
N LEU A 350 -41.13 -5.98 51.89
CA LEU A 350 -40.81 -6.76 50.70
C LEU A 350 -41.22 -6.02 49.40
N ILE A 351 -42.39 -5.36 49.33
CA ILE A 351 -42.78 -4.50 48.20
C ILE A 351 -41.77 -3.37 47.99
N ASP A 352 -41.38 -2.67 49.05
CA ASP A 352 -40.41 -1.57 48.96
C ASP A 352 -39.06 -2.07 48.40
N MET A 353 -38.67 -3.30 48.75
CA MET A 353 -37.46 -3.94 48.23
C MET A 353 -37.62 -4.38 46.75
N VAL A 354 -38.79 -4.88 46.35
CA VAL A 354 -39.12 -5.17 44.94
C VAL A 354 -38.97 -3.91 44.10
N LYS A 355 -39.59 -2.79 44.52
CA LYS A 355 -39.49 -1.47 43.85
C LYS A 355 -38.05 -0.99 43.73
N LEU A 356 -37.26 -1.12 44.79
CA LEU A 356 -35.84 -0.75 44.77
C LEU A 356 -35.02 -1.62 43.80
N THR A 357 -35.38 -2.89 43.67
CA THR A 357 -34.74 -3.84 42.75
C THR A 357 -35.10 -3.54 41.29
N ASP A 358 -36.37 -3.18 41.00
CA ASP A 358 -36.81 -2.73 39.66
C ASP A 358 -36.00 -1.53 39.17
N VAL A 359 -35.84 -0.50 40.02
CA VAL A 359 -35.04 0.70 39.69
C VAL A 359 -33.57 0.35 39.38
N SER A 360 -32.99 -0.60 40.11
CA SER A 360 -31.62 -1.08 39.84
C SER A 360 -31.50 -1.84 38.53
N LEU A 361 -32.47 -2.69 38.21
CA LEU A 361 -32.50 -3.41 36.93
C LEU A 361 -32.64 -2.45 35.75
N GLU A 362 -33.49 -1.44 35.85
CA GLU A 362 -33.62 -0.40 34.83
C GLU A 362 -32.30 0.36 34.61
N GLY A 363 -31.60 0.74 35.69
CA GLY A 363 -30.29 1.36 35.60
C GLY A 363 -29.25 0.46 34.93
N MET A 364 -29.25 -0.84 35.25
CA MET A 364 -28.34 -1.83 34.65
C MET A 364 -28.63 -2.04 33.16
N GLN A 365 -29.91 -2.14 32.77
CA GLN A 365 -30.33 -2.20 31.36
C GLN A 365 -29.85 -0.98 30.57
N GLN A 366 -30.03 0.23 31.13
CA GLN A 366 -29.62 1.46 30.47
C GLN A 366 -28.09 1.50 30.28
N ASN A 367 -27.32 1.16 31.32
CA ASN A 367 -25.86 1.12 31.23
C ASN A 367 -25.38 0.06 30.23
N LEU A 368 -26.04 -1.10 30.15
CA LEU A 368 -25.74 -2.13 29.17
C LEU A 368 -26.01 -1.66 27.73
N ARG A 369 -27.13 -0.96 27.51
CA ARG A 369 -27.45 -0.34 26.21
C ARG A 369 -26.40 0.68 25.80
N ASP A 370 -25.97 1.53 26.74
CA ASP A 370 -24.97 2.55 26.48
C ASP A 370 -23.60 1.93 26.15
N ALA A 371 -23.19 0.90 26.89
CA ALA A 371 -21.98 0.13 26.60
C ALA A 371 -22.03 -0.57 25.22
N LYS A 372 -23.15 -1.23 24.91
CA LYS A 372 -23.40 -1.88 23.60
C LYS A 372 -23.30 -0.89 22.44
N ASN A 373 -23.91 0.28 22.60
CA ASN A 373 -23.89 1.32 21.57
C ASN A 373 -22.48 1.90 21.40
N ALA A 374 -21.77 2.14 22.49
CA ALA A 374 -20.41 2.66 22.44
C ALA A 374 -19.41 1.68 21.79
N ASP A 375 -19.45 0.40 22.17
CA ASP A 375 -18.61 -0.65 21.56
C ASP A 375 -18.85 -0.74 20.05
N LYS A 376 -20.13 -0.80 19.64
CA LYS A 376 -20.52 -0.81 18.23
C LYS A 376 -19.96 0.40 17.48
N ILE A 377 -20.13 1.61 18.01
CA ILE A 377 -19.66 2.84 17.34
C ILE A 377 -18.14 2.84 17.19
N ILE A 378 -17.40 2.38 18.20
CA ILE A 378 -15.94 2.34 18.15
C ILE A 378 -15.43 1.39 17.09
N GLU A 379 -15.97 0.18 17.03
CA GLU A 379 -15.54 -0.78 16.02
C GLU A 379 -15.92 -0.31 14.61
N GLN A 380 -17.09 0.32 14.46
CA GLN A 380 -17.48 0.98 13.22
C GLN A 380 -16.52 2.10 12.81
N LEU A 381 -16.10 2.96 13.75
CA LEU A 381 -15.12 4.01 13.50
C LEU A 381 -13.75 3.44 13.14
N LYS A 382 -13.25 2.44 13.86
CA LYS A 382 -11.98 1.76 13.53
C LYS A 382 -12.01 1.19 12.12
N MET A 383 -13.09 0.48 11.74
CA MET A 383 -13.26 -0.03 10.37
C MET A 383 -13.22 1.10 9.33
N ALA A 384 -13.95 2.18 9.56
CA ALA A 384 -13.98 3.32 8.64
C ALA A 384 -12.60 3.98 8.50
N VAL A 385 -11.90 4.22 9.62
CA VAL A 385 -10.58 4.84 9.63
C VAL A 385 -9.54 3.93 8.97
N SER A 386 -9.55 2.63 9.24
CA SER A 386 -8.69 1.66 8.54
C SER A 386 -8.94 1.65 7.03
N ALA A 387 -10.20 1.65 6.62
CA ALA A 387 -10.54 1.69 5.21
C ALA A 387 -10.08 3.00 4.55
N ILE A 388 -10.26 4.15 5.21
CA ILE A 388 -9.79 5.45 4.72
C ILE A 388 -8.25 5.47 4.62
N ALA A 389 -7.55 4.99 5.66
CA ALA A 389 -6.09 4.96 5.67
C ALA A 389 -5.54 4.08 4.53
N GLU A 390 -6.12 2.90 4.31
CA GLU A 390 -5.71 2.03 3.21
C GLU A 390 -6.06 2.66 1.85
N LYS A 391 -7.24 3.29 1.68
CA LYS A 391 -7.58 4.04 0.45
C LYS A 391 -6.60 5.17 0.17
N MET A 392 -6.17 5.90 1.20
CA MET A 392 -5.16 6.96 1.07
C MET A 392 -3.80 6.39 0.66
N HIS A 393 -3.38 5.27 1.25
CA HIS A 393 -2.16 4.58 0.85
C HIS A 393 -2.21 4.13 -0.62
N LEU A 394 -3.31 3.49 -1.03
CA LEU A 394 -3.51 3.04 -2.41
C LEU A 394 -3.62 4.20 -3.40
N LEU A 395 -4.19 5.33 -2.99
CA LEU A 395 -4.20 6.53 -3.81
C LEU A 395 -2.78 7.04 -4.04
N PHE A 396 -1.95 7.10 -3.00
CA PHE A 396 -0.55 7.47 -3.12
C PHE A 396 0.23 6.48 -3.99
N ASP A 397 0.06 5.18 -3.76
CA ASP A 397 0.69 4.15 -4.59
C ASP A 397 0.33 4.33 -6.06
N ARG A 398 -0.96 4.46 -6.37
CA ARG A 398 -1.47 4.67 -7.74
C ARG A 398 -0.98 5.97 -8.38
N GLN A 399 -0.96 7.08 -7.65
CA GLN A 399 -0.72 8.42 -8.23
C GLN A 399 0.76 8.80 -8.23
N ALA A 400 1.55 8.28 -7.29
CA ALA A 400 2.95 8.66 -7.11
C ALA A 400 3.91 7.49 -7.35
N LEU A 401 3.68 6.32 -6.75
CA LEU A 401 4.64 5.21 -6.82
C LEU A 401 4.54 4.43 -8.13
N GLN A 402 3.35 4.21 -8.65
CA GLN A 402 3.13 3.49 -9.90
C GLN A 402 3.80 4.18 -11.10
N PRO A 403 3.69 5.51 -11.30
CA PRO A 403 4.47 6.20 -12.32
C PRO A 403 5.98 6.08 -12.14
N VAL A 404 6.47 6.02 -10.90
CA VAL A 404 7.90 5.82 -10.59
C VAL A 404 8.36 4.41 -11.02
N ARG A 405 7.53 3.39 -10.76
CA ARG A 405 7.76 2.02 -11.25
C ARG A 405 7.74 1.95 -12.78
N GLU A 406 6.81 2.67 -13.43
CA GLU A 406 6.67 2.70 -14.89
C GLU A 406 7.88 3.32 -15.61
N ILE A 407 8.66 4.19 -14.95
CA ILE A 407 9.93 4.71 -15.49
C ILE A 407 11.14 3.85 -15.10
N GLY A 408 10.92 2.64 -14.58
CA GLY A 408 11.97 1.67 -14.25
C GLY A 408 12.59 1.83 -12.86
N ILE A 409 12.05 2.70 -11.99
CA ILE A 409 12.51 2.83 -10.61
C ILE A 409 11.59 2.01 -9.70
N HIS A 410 12.07 0.89 -9.19
CA HIS A 410 11.31 -0.03 -8.33
C HIS A 410 12.10 -0.41 -7.07
N GLU A 411 11.43 -1.06 -6.13
CA GLU A 411 11.93 -1.37 -4.78
C GLU A 411 13.18 -2.28 -4.79
N GLY A 412 13.34 -3.08 -5.85
CA GLY A 412 14.47 -3.99 -6.05
C GLY A 412 15.60 -3.44 -6.91
N LEU A 413 15.53 -2.18 -7.35
CA LEU A 413 16.52 -1.60 -8.26
C LEU A 413 17.91 -1.51 -7.60
N VAL A 414 18.91 -2.18 -8.17
CA VAL A 414 20.30 -2.08 -7.71
C VAL A 414 21.07 -1.09 -8.58
N LEU A 415 21.16 0.17 -8.12
CA LEU A 415 21.78 1.26 -8.90
C LEU A 415 23.23 0.98 -9.32
N ASP A 416 23.98 0.20 -8.54
CA ASP A 416 25.37 -0.13 -8.85
C ASP A 416 25.53 -1.04 -10.08
N GLU A 417 24.46 -1.68 -10.54
CA GLU A 417 24.47 -2.49 -11.77
C GLU A 417 24.26 -1.62 -13.03
N TYR A 418 23.65 -0.44 -12.89
CA TYR A 418 23.33 0.45 -14.01
C TYR A 418 24.43 1.47 -14.33
N PHE A 419 25.31 1.75 -13.37
CA PHE A 419 26.40 2.72 -13.53
C PHE A 419 27.76 2.02 -13.54
N HIS A 420 28.56 2.24 -14.58
CA HIS A 420 29.91 1.70 -14.68
C HIS A 420 30.78 2.15 -13.50
N LYS A 421 31.42 1.19 -12.83
CA LYS A 421 32.35 1.45 -11.72
C LYS A 421 33.60 2.20 -12.17
N ASP A 422 34.08 1.94 -13.40
CA ASP A 422 35.21 2.64 -14.00
C ASP A 422 34.79 3.28 -15.33
N ILE A 423 34.61 4.60 -15.32
CA ILE A 423 34.28 5.39 -16.51
C ILE A 423 35.41 5.31 -17.54
N ASN A 424 36.65 5.11 -17.11
CA ASN A 424 37.80 5.08 -17.99
C ASN A 424 37.80 3.87 -18.92
N SER A 425 37.14 2.78 -18.50
CA SER A 425 36.96 1.54 -19.25
C SER A 425 35.95 1.65 -20.40
N LEU A 426 35.15 2.73 -20.44
CA LEU A 426 34.15 2.92 -21.47
C LEU A 426 34.79 3.13 -22.84
N ARG A 427 34.23 2.47 -23.88
CA ARG A 427 34.61 2.71 -25.28
C ARG A 427 34.48 4.19 -25.65
N SER A 428 33.41 4.85 -25.19
CA SER A 428 33.16 6.28 -25.41
C SER A 428 34.23 7.15 -24.77
N ALA A 429 34.72 6.80 -23.57
CA ALA A 429 35.85 7.49 -22.95
C ALA A 429 37.13 7.33 -23.81
N GLY A 430 37.38 6.13 -24.35
CA GLY A 430 38.48 5.89 -25.29
C GLY A 430 38.38 6.73 -26.58
N VAL A 431 37.19 6.80 -27.19
CA VAL A 431 36.95 7.62 -28.39
C VAL A 431 37.13 9.10 -28.08
N MET A 432 36.55 9.60 -26.98
CA MET A 432 36.67 10.99 -26.56
C MET A 432 38.15 11.38 -26.37
N ARG A 433 38.94 10.57 -25.67
CA ARG A 433 40.38 10.82 -25.50
C ARG A 433 41.12 10.91 -26.83
N LYS A 434 40.81 10.03 -27.78
CA LYS A 434 41.40 10.05 -29.12
C LYS A 434 41.01 11.34 -29.87
N SER A 435 39.75 11.76 -29.80
CA SER A 435 39.28 13.00 -30.44
C SER A 435 39.93 14.24 -29.84
N VAL A 436 40.05 14.33 -28.51
CA VAL A 436 40.75 15.43 -27.83
C VAL A 436 42.23 15.47 -28.23
N GLY A 437 42.89 14.31 -28.28
CA GLY A 437 44.28 14.21 -28.72
C GLY A 437 44.49 14.57 -30.20
N ALA A 438 43.57 14.16 -31.08
CA ALA A 438 43.59 14.51 -32.49
C ALA A 438 43.40 16.02 -32.70
N LEU A 439 42.49 16.65 -31.95
CA LEU A 439 42.27 18.09 -31.98
C LEU A 439 43.50 18.88 -31.52
N ASP A 440 44.16 18.45 -30.45
CA ASP A 440 45.42 19.05 -29.99
C ASP A 440 46.54 18.92 -31.02
N THR A 441 46.65 17.74 -31.65
CA THR A 441 47.63 17.49 -32.72
C THR A 441 47.38 18.42 -33.93
N PHE A 442 46.13 18.53 -34.37
CA PHE A 442 45.73 19.47 -35.42
C PHE A 442 46.05 20.92 -35.05
N CYS A 443 45.75 21.32 -33.82
CA CYS A 443 46.02 22.66 -33.30
C CYS A 443 47.51 23.00 -33.18
N LYS A 444 48.36 22.03 -32.88
CA LYS A 444 49.82 22.21 -32.80
C LYS A 444 50.51 22.13 -34.16
N GLY A 445 49.88 21.51 -35.16
CA GLY A 445 50.37 21.36 -36.53
C GLY A 445 49.60 22.22 -37.54
N GLU A 446 48.80 21.58 -38.39
CA GLU A 446 48.15 22.17 -39.58
C GLU A 446 47.38 23.47 -39.31
N ALA A 447 46.65 23.54 -38.18
CA ALA A 447 45.87 24.73 -37.84
C ALA A 447 46.76 25.91 -37.48
N LYS A 448 47.87 25.68 -36.78
CA LYS A 448 48.80 26.74 -36.39
C LYS A 448 49.43 27.40 -37.61
N ASP A 449 49.92 26.59 -38.55
CA ASP A 449 50.51 27.10 -39.79
C ASP A 449 49.50 27.93 -40.59
N SER A 450 48.25 27.43 -40.66
CA SER A 450 47.14 28.12 -41.34
C SER A 450 46.74 29.42 -40.62
N PHE A 451 46.71 29.43 -39.28
CA PHE A 451 46.36 30.59 -38.46
C PHE A 451 47.45 31.66 -38.49
N ASP A 452 48.73 31.28 -38.46
CA ASP A 452 49.85 32.21 -38.56
C ASP A 452 49.88 32.88 -39.95
N ALA A 453 49.46 32.18 -41.02
CA ALA A 453 49.38 32.75 -42.37
C ALA A 453 48.31 33.85 -42.54
N VAL A 454 47.25 33.87 -41.72
CA VAL A 454 46.16 34.86 -41.78
C VAL A 454 46.14 35.83 -40.59
N LYS A 455 47.13 35.73 -39.71
CA LYS A 455 47.18 36.42 -38.41
C LYS A 455 47.09 37.94 -38.51
N ASP A 456 47.65 38.52 -39.56
CA ASP A 456 47.63 39.96 -39.81
C ASP A 456 46.23 40.48 -40.20
N MET A 457 45.33 39.59 -40.63
CA MET A 457 43.93 39.92 -40.94
C MET A 457 43.01 39.59 -39.77
N VAL A 458 43.12 38.39 -39.22
CA VAL A 458 42.32 37.91 -38.08
C VAL A 458 43.15 36.91 -37.27
N ASP A 459 43.29 37.14 -35.97
CA ASP A 459 43.98 36.19 -35.07
C ASP A 459 43.05 35.05 -34.66
N LEU A 460 43.22 33.89 -35.30
CA LEU A 460 42.48 32.64 -34.99
C LEU A 460 43.20 31.77 -33.95
N SER A 461 44.42 32.13 -33.53
CA SER A 461 45.19 31.40 -32.50
C SER A 461 44.42 31.12 -31.20
N PRO A 462 43.49 31.99 -30.74
CA PRO A 462 42.66 31.68 -29.57
C PRO A 462 41.80 30.42 -29.70
N LEU A 463 41.43 30.01 -30.91
CA LEU A 463 40.62 28.80 -31.14
C LEU A 463 41.35 27.51 -30.74
N CYS A 464 42.69 27.55 -30.69
CA CYS A 464 43.53 26.43 -30.25
C CYS A 464 43.98 26.53 -28.78
N LYS A 465 43.43 27.48 -28.00
CA LYS A 465 43.66 27.57 -26.54
C LYS A 465 42.69 26.68 -25.76
N ILE A 466 42.57 25.42 -26.15
CA ILE A 466 41.61 24.47 -25.59
C ILE A 466 42.08 23.79 -24.29
N GLY A 467 43.36 23.96 -23.92
CA GLY A 467 43.97 23.33 -22.73
C GLY A 467 44.77 22.07 -23.08
N GLU A 468 45.45 21.49 -22.09
CA GLU A 468 46.21 20.25 -22.30
C GLU A 468 45.27 19.03 -22.37
N PRO A 469 45.44 18.11 -23.33
CA PRO A 469 44.55 16.95 -23.51
C PRO A 469 44.35 16.12 -22.25
N THR A 470 45.40 15.93 -21.45
CA THR A 470 45.33 15.17 -20.19
C THR A 470 44.45 15.86 -19.16
N GLN A 471 44.51 17.19 -19.08
CA GLN A 471 43.66 17.99 -18.20
C GLN A 471 42.19 17.92 -18.65
N ILE A 472 41.92 18.16 -19.95
CA ILE A 472 40.56 18.09 -20.51
C ILE A 472 39.95 16.70 -20.25
N ASN A 473 40.69 15.64 -20.53
CA ASN A 473 40.24 14.26 -20.31
C ASN A 473 39.92 13.99 -18.84
N THR A 474 40.75 14.49 -17.92
CA THR A 474 40.53 14.34 -16.47
C THR A 474 39.30 15.10 -16.01
N GLU A 475 39.13 16.35 -16.45
CA GLU A 475 37.99 17.20 -16.09
C GLU A 475 36.66 16.63 -16.61
N VAL A 476 36.64 16.11 -17.85
CA VAL A 476 35.45 15.48 -18.42
C VAL A 476 35.09 14.21 -17.64
N ILE A 477 36.05 13.32 -17.36
CA ILE A 477 35.78 12.10 -16.60
C ILE A 477 35.24 12.44 -15.20
N LYS A 478 35.88 13.38 -14.51
CA LYS A 478 35.43 13.85 -13.20
C LYS A 478 34.00 14.43 -13.25
N ALA A 479 33.67 15.22 -14.26
CA ALA A 479 32.32 15.76 -14.42
C ALA A 479 31.27 14.65 -14.62
N VAL A 480 31.62 13.57 -15.32
CA VAL A 480 30.73 12.40 -15.45
C VAL A 480 30.61 11.66 -14.12
N GLU A 481 31.69 11.46 -13.36
CA GLU A 481 31.65 10.84 -12.02
C GLU A 481 30.74 11.62 -11.06
N GLU A 482 30.91 12.94 -10.98
CA GLU A 482 30.06 13.82 -10.16
C GLU A 482 28.59 13.76 -10.59
N ARG A 483 28.33 13.67 -11.89
CA ARG A 483 26.98 13.53 -12.42
C ARG A 483 26.35 12.18 -12.05
N ILE A 484 27.11 11.09 -12.12
CA ILE A 484 26.64 9.75 -11.72
C ILE A 484 26.25 9.76 -10.25
N VAL A 485 27.08 10.31 -9.36
CA VAL A 485 26.76 10.43 -7.92
C VAL A 485 25.46 11.21 -7.72
N THR A 486 25.33 12.37 -8.35
CA THR A 486 24.11 13.20 -8.25
C THR A 486 22.85 12.45 -8.71
N VAL A 487 22.94 11.69 -9.81
CA VAL A 487 21.82 10.90 -10.32
C VAL A 487 21.50 9.75 -9.38
N LYS A 488 22.50 9.03 -8.87
CA LYS A 488 22.31 7.96 -7.86
C LYS A 488 21.63 8.49 -6.61
N ASP A 489 22.07 9.63 -6.08
CA ASP A 489 21.47 10.26 -4.91
C ASP A 489 20.01 10.66 -5.17
N THR A 490 19.73 11.19 -6.36
CA THR A 490 18.36 11.56 -6.77
C THR A 490 17.46 10.33 -6.84
N ILE A 491 17.92 9.25 -7.49
CA ILE A 491 17.13 8.01 -7.61
C ILE A 491 16.96 7.37 -6.22
N THR A 492 17.99 7.33 -5.38
CA THR A 492 17.92 6.82 -4.01
C THR A 492 16.91 7.61 -3.17
N SER A 493 16.89 8.93 -3.33
CA SER A 493 15.90 9.80 -2.67
C SER A 493 14.48 9.47 -3.11
N VAL A 494 14.26 9.21 -4.40
CA VAL A 494 12.95 8.76 -4.93
C VAL A 494 12.60 7.37 -4.40
N MET A 495 13.51 6.39 -4.50
CA MET A 495 13.32 5.02 -4.00
C MET A 495 12.97 4.98 -2.52
N SER A 496 13.54 5.87 -1.70
CA SER A 496 13.19 5.92 -0.28
C SER A 496 11.73 6.28 -0.01
N TRP A 497 10.98 6.85 -0.97
CA TRP A 497 9.51 7.05 -0.88
C TRP A 497 8.69 5.79 -1.14
N MET A 498 9.32 4.73 -1.65
CA MET A 498 8.67 3.42 -1.82
C MET A 498 8.65 2.63 -0.50
N ASP A 499 9.42 3.04 0.52
CA ASP A 499 9.26 2.56 1.89
C ASP A 499 7.93 3.07 2.48
N PRO A 500 6.96 2.19 2.79
CA PRO A 500 5.66 2.60 3.33
C PRO A 500 5.78 3.30 4.70
N TYR A 501 6.91 3.15 5.40
CA TYR A 501 7.13 3.75 6.72
C TYR A 501 8.10 4.92 6.70
N LYS A 502 8.39 5.48 5.51
CA LYS A 502 9.31 6.61 5.37
C LYS A 502 8.98 7.72 6.37
N GLY A 503 10.03 8.26 6.99
CA GLY A 503 9.92 9.35 7.96
C GLY A 503 9.57 8.89 9.38
N GLN A 504 9.39 7.59 9.60
CA GLN A 504 9.17 7.03 10.93
C GLN A 504 10.40 6.27 11.41
N ASN A 505 10.90 6.64 12.59
CA ASN A 505 12.13 6.06 13.13
C ASN A 505 11.90 4.61 13.58
N LYS A 506 12.65 3.67 12.98
CA LYS A 506 12.73 2.25 13.40
C LYS A 506 11.38 1.51 13.41
N ILE A 507 10.46 1.86 12.52
CA ILE A 507 9.22 1.11 12.35
C ILE A 507 9.48 -0.12 11.50
N THR A 508 9.05 -1.28 12.00
CA THR A 508 9.05 -2.55 11.28
C THR A 508 7.62 -3.07 11.15
N PRO A 509 7.34 -3.99 10.21
CA PRO A 509 6.01 -4.61 10.08
C PRO A 509 5.50 -5.23 11.40
N GLU A 510 6.39 -5.81 12.20
CA GLU A 510 6.05 -6.40 13.50
C GLU A 510 5.62 -5.34 14.51
N LYS A 511 6.28 -4.17 14.48
CA LYS A 511 5.93 -3.05 15.34
C LYS A 511 4.58 -2.44 14.95
N VAL A 512 4.29 -2.36 13.65
CA VAL A 512 2.97 -1.96 13.16
C VAL A 512 1.89 -2.92 13.67
N LYS A 513 2.10 -4.24 13.57
CA LYS A 513 1.17 -5.24 14.13
C LYS A 513 1.01 -5.13 15.64
N GLU A 514 2.05 -4.71 16.37
CA GLU A 514 1.92 -4.38 17.80
C GLU A 514 1.04 -3.16 18.03
N PHE A 515 1.20 -2.08 17.25
CA PHE A 515 0.35 -0.89 17.37
C PHE A 515 -1.11 -1.18 17.01
N GLU A 516 -1.34 -2.00 16.00
CA GLU A 516 -2.70 -2.42 15.62
C GLU A 516 -3.37 -3.25 16.71
N ARG A 517 -2.63 -4.14 17.38
CA ARG A 517 -3.15 -4.85 18.56
C ARG A 517 -3.53 -3.88 19.67
N LYS A 518 -2.79 -2.77 19.81
CA LYS A 518 -3.06 -1.68 20.76
C LYS A 518 -4.15 -0.71 20.28
N GLY A 519 -5.05 -1.17 19.40
CA GLY A 519 -6.20 -0.40 18.94
C GLY A 519 -5.94 0.58 17.79
N GLU A 520 -4.70 0.75 17.32
CA GLU A 520 -4.42 1.64 16.19
C GLU A 520 -5.07 1.10 14.90
N PRO A 521 -5.79 1.94 14.12
CA PRO A 521 -6.36 1.51 12.85
C PRO A 521 -5.29 1.03 11.86
N MET A 522 -5.55 -0.11 11.24
CA MET A 522 -4.72 -0.69 10.18
C MET A 522 -4.46 0.33 9.06
N GLY A 523 -3.24 0.34 8.53
CA GLY A 523 -2.85 1.23 7.42
C GLY A 523 -2.46 2.65 7.86
N LEU A 524 -2.76 3.07 9.10
CA LEU A 524 -2.43 4.42 9.58
C LEU A 524 -0.93 4.72 9.44
N ARG A 525 -0.06 3.77 9.83
CA ARG A 525 1.40 3.89 9.70
C ARG A 525 1.87 4.06 8.27
N LYS A 526 1.17 3.49 7.28
CA LYS A 526 1.58 3.58 5.86
C LYS A 526 1.36 4.96 5.25
N ILE A 527 0.51 5.78 5.87
CA ILE A 527 0.15 7.11 5.35
C ILE A 527 0.78 8.26 6.12
N MET A 528 1.37 8.00 7.30
CA MET A 528 1.89 9.07 8.16
C MET A 528 2.97 9.91 7.48
N GLY A 529 3.95 9.26 6.85
CA GLY A 529 5.06 9.97 6.23
C GLY A 529 4.67 10.75 4.97
N VAL A 530 3.65 10.28 4.26
CA VAL A 530 3.18 10.88 3.00
C VAL A 530 2.24 12.05 3.25
N TYR A 531 1.38 11.93 4.26
CA TYR A 531 0.31 12.88 4.55
C TYR A 531 0.58 13.71 5.82
N ASP A 532 1.83 13.73 6.32
CA ASP A 532 2.26 14.45 7.52
C ASP A 532 1.95 15.96 7.50
N ARG A 533 1.74 16.55 6.32
CA ARG A 533 1.37 17.96 6.12
C ARG A 533 -0.11 18.16 5.87
N ALA A 534 -0.87 17.11 5.61
CA ALA A 534 -2.30 17.21 5.32
C ALA A 534 -3.05 17.60 6.59
N SER A 535 -3.94 18.61 6.50
CA SER A 535 -4.74 19.06 7.64
C SER A 535 -5.61 17.93 8.21
N PHE A 536 -6.23 17.12 7.33
CA PHE A 536 -7.03 15.98 7.76
C PHE A 536 -6.20 14.95 8.55
N PHE A 537 -4.96 14.68 8.12
CA PHE A 537 -4.09 13.77 8.84
C PHE A 537 -3.72 14.32 10.22
N ASN A 538 -3.19 15.56 10.27
CA ASN A 538 -2.70 16.15 11.51
C ASN A 538 -3.78 16.43 12.56
N LYS A 539 -4.99 16.79 12.13
CA LYS A 539 -6.08 17.17 13.05
C LYS A 539 -6.98 16.01 13.44
N TYR A 540 -6.94 14.89 12.71
CA TYR A 540 -7.86 13.78 12.92
C TYR A 540 -7.16 12.42 12.91
N LEU A 541 -6.54 12.02 11.81
CA LEU A 541 -5.97 10.65 11.71
C LEU A 541 -4.82 10.41 12.68
N LYS A 542 -4.01 11.43 12.96
CA LYS A 542 -2.90 11.32 13.93
C LYS A 542 -3.39 10.98 15.34
N GLU A 543 -4.58 11.43 15.70
CA GLU A 543 -5.19 11.17 17.02
C GLU A 543 -5.61 9.71 17.21
N TRP A 544 -5.62 8.92 16.14
CA TRP A 544 -5.82 7.46 16.20
C TRP A 544 -4.54 6.68 16.44
N SER A 545 -3.37 7.33 16.38
CA SER A 545 -2.10 6.65 16.65
C SER A 545 -2.00 6.23 18.11
N VAL A 546 -1.16 5.25 18.40
CA VAL A 546 -0.81 4.89 19.78
C VAL A 546 -0.35 6.16 20.54
N ARG A 547 -1.04 6.50 21.65
CA ARG A 547 -0.96 7.74 22.46
C ARG A 547 -1.76 8.95 21.95
N GLY A 548 -2.55 8.81 20.90
CA GLY A 548 -3.44 9.85 20.42
C GLY A 548 -4.74 9.96 21.24
N ASP A 549 -5.42 11.09 21.09
CA ASP A 549 -6.60 11.43 21.90
C ASP A 549 -7.77 10.47 21.68
N PHE A 550 -7.94 9.87 20.50
CA PHE A 550 -9.05 8.96 20.25
C PHE A 550 -8.90 7.66 21.04
N LEU A 551 -7.69 7.08 21.08
CA LEU A 551 -7.45 5.88 21.88
C LEU A 551 -7.57 6.18 23.37
N ALA A 552 -7.14 7.37 23.82
CA ALA A 552 -7.34 7.82 25.20
C ALA A 552 -8.83 8.03 25.56
N ARG A 553 -9.66 8.51 24.61
CA ARG A 553 -11.11 8.65 24.80
C ARG A 553 -11.83 7.31 24.78
N ILE A 554 -11.45 6.41 23.87
CA ILE A 554 -11.89 5.02 23.89
C ILE A 554 -11.57 4.43 25.26
N ALA A 555 -10.41 4.79 25.83
CA ALA A 555 -10.02 4.30 27.13
C ALA A 555 -10.94 4.70 28.30
N ARG A 556 -11.74 5.76 28.13
CA ARG A 556 -12.75 6.12 29.14
C ARG A 556 -13.93 5.16 29.18
N LEU A 557 -14.12 4.29 28.19
CA LEU A 557 -15.13 3.24 28.30
C LEU A 557 -14.82 2.23 29.40
N LYS A 558 -13.58 2.19 29.90
CA LYS A 558 -13.24 1.45 31.12
C LYS A 558 -14.11 1.88 32.29
N SER A 559 -14.43 3.17 32.45
CA SER A 559 -15.26 3.62 33.56
C SER A 559 -16.71 3.16 33.42
N VAL A 560 -17.22 3.03 32.18
CA VAL A 560 -18.53 2.42 31.94
C VAL A 560 -18.51 0.95 32.32
N ILE A 561 -17.44 0.23 31.99
CA ILE A 561 -17.23 -1.17 32.39
C ILE A 561 -17.13 -1.30 33.92
N GLU A 562 -16.40 -0.42 34.60
CA GLU A 562 -16.29 -0.41 36.07
C GLU A 562 -17.66 -0.13 36.72
N THR A 563 -18.42 0.83 36.18
CA THR A 563 -19.79 1.11 36.63
C THR A 563 -20.69 -0.11 36.45
N LEU A 564 -20.51 -0.87 35.35
CA LEU A 564 -21.23 -2.13 35.11
C LEU A 564 -20.91 -3.20 36.17
N GLU A 565 -19.70 -3.22 36.75
CA GLU A 565 -19.33 -4.14 37.85
C GLU A 565 -19.99 -3.76 39.17
N GLU A 566 -19.97 -2.48 39.50
CA GLU A 566 -20.63 -1.95 40.70
C GLU A 566 -22.13 -2.26 40.68
N ASN A 567 -22.79 -2.09 39.52
CA ASN A 567 -24.21 -2.40 39.35
C ASN A 567 -24.52 -3.89 39.54
N VAL A 568 -23.66 -4.79 39.03
CA VAL A 568 -23.82 -6.23 39.26
C VAL A 568 -23.70 -6.57 40.74
N ALA A 569 -22.71 -5.99 41.43
CA ALA A 569 -22.51 -6.23 42.84
C ALA A 569 -23.69 -5.72 43.68
N ASP A 570 -24.20 -4.52 43.38
CA ASP A 570 -25.39 -3.95 44.02
C ASP A 570 -26.62 -4.83 43.78
N LEU A 571 -26.85 -5.28 42.55
CA LEU A 571 -28.00 -6.12 42.22
C LEU A 571 -27.94 -7.49 42.91
N LYS A 572 -26.77 -8.15 42.97
CA LYS A 572 -26.61 -9.41 43.75
C LYS A 572 -26.98 -9.22 45.21
N LYS A 573 -26.55 -8.10 45.79
CA LYS A 573 -26.85 -7.77 47.18
C LYS A 573 -28.36 -7.56 47.37
N LYS A 574 -29.00 -6.76 46.51
CA LYS A 574 -30.45 -6.50 46.55
C LYS A 574 -31.27 -7.78 46.37
N LEU A 575 -30.85 -8.68 45.49
CA LEU A 575 -31.42 -10.02 45.36
C LEU A 575 -31.36 -10.80 46.68
N THR A 576 -30.20 -10.82 47.33
CA THR A 576 -30.01 -11.52 48.60
C THR A 576 -30.90 -10.94 49.70
N ASP A 577 -31.01 -9.61 49.75
CA ASP A 577 -31.87 -8.89 50.69
C ASP A 577 -33.36 -9.20 50.41
N LEU A 578 -33.77 -9.26 49.15
CA LEU A 578 -35.12 -9.64 48.72
C LEU A 578 -35.47 -11.08 49.13
N GLN A 579 -34.54 -12.02 48.99
CA GLN A 579 -34.70 -13.41 49.42
C GLN A 579 -34.90 -13.54 50.93
N ALA A 580 -34.10 -12.80 51.71
CA ALA A 580 -34.22 -12.78 53.16
C ALA A 580 -35.59 -12.22 53.59
N LEU A 581 -36.00 -11.09 53.00
CA LEU A 581 -37.30 -10.48 53.28
C LEU A 581 -38.48 -11.35 52.85
N LEU A 582 -38.39 -12.06 51.73
CA LEU A 582 -39.40 -13.02 51.32
C LEU A 582 -39.59 -14.10 52.39
N LYS A 583 -38.49 -14.70 52.85
CA LYS A 583 -38.56 -15.76 53.84
C LYS A 583 -39.20 -15.27 55.13
N GLU A 584 -38.86 -14.06 55.58
CA GLU A 584 -39.49 -13.42 56.74
C GLU A 584 -40.98 -13.14 56.51
N ALA A 585 -41.36 -12.62 55.34
CA ALA A 585 -42.75 -12.34 55.00
C ALA A 585 -43.60 -13.63 54.91
N LEU A 586 -43.07 -14.70 54.30
CA LEU A 586 -43.71 -16.02 54.25
C LEU A 586 -43.95 -16.58 55.66
N GLN A 587 -42.94 -16.52 56.54
CA GLN A 587 -43.07 -16.99 57.93
C GLN A 587 -44.08 -16.17 58.71
N ALA A 588 -44.06 -14.84 58.57
CA ALA A 588 -45.03 -13.97 59.22
C ALA A 588 -46.46 -14.24 58.72
N ARG A 589 -46.62 -14.52 57.43
CA ARG A 589 -47.90 -14.90 56.82
C ARG A 589 -48.39 -16.26 57.31
N GLU A 590 -47.56 -17.28 57.35
CA GLU A 590 -47.92 -18.59 57.92
C GLU A 590 -48.37 -18.49 59.38
N GLU A 591 -47.67 -17.69 60.19
CA GLU A 591 -48.06 -17.44 61.59
C GLU A 591 -49.39 -16.66 61.67
N ALA A 592 -49.58 -15.64 60.83
CA ALA A 592 -50.84 -14.88 60.76
C ALA A 592 -52.02 -15.77 60.34
N GLN A 593 -51.83 -16.63 59.36
CA GLN A 593 -52.84 -17.60 58.91
C GLN A 593 -53.22 -18.57 60.03
N LYS A 594 -52.22 -19.12 60.73
CA LYS A 594 -52.46 -20.01 61.88
C LYS A 594 -53.28 -19.30 62.96
N LYS A 595 -52.94 -18.04 63.28
CA LYS A 595 -53.68 -17.25 64.26
C LYS A 595 -55.08 -16.87 63.82
N LEU A 596 -55.29 -16.58 62.53
CA LEU A 596 -56.62 -16.37 61.97
C LEU A 596 -57.47 -17.64 62.06
N GLN A 597 -56.86 -18.80 61.85
CA GLN A 597 -57.55 -20.09 61.94
C GLN A 597 -57.90 -20.47 63.38
N GLU A 598 -56.99 -20.22 64.35
CA GLU A 598 -57.28 -20.30 65.79
C GLU A 598 -58.44 -19.36 66.18
N ALA A 599 -58.49 -18.16 65.61
CA ALA A 599 -59.56 -17.19 65.86
C ALA A 599 -60.91 -17.67 65.30
N LEU A 600 -60.95 -18.30 64.12
CA LEU A 600 -62.17 -18.85 63.50
C LEU A 600 -62.83 -19.96 64.33
N GLU A 601 -62.06 -20.69 65.14
CA GLU A 601 -62.58 -21.73 66.02
C GLU A 601 -63.36 -21.16 67.22
N SER A 602 -63.32 -19.85 67.46
CA SER A 602 -64.14 -19.20 68.48
C SER A 602 -65.64 -19.21 68.13
N GLU A 603 -66.47 -19.72 69.04
CA GLU A 603 -67.94 -19.65 68.96
C GLU A 603 -68.50 -18.23 69.10
N LYS A 604 -67.67 -17.23 69.45
CA LYS A 604 -68.10 -15.85 69.72
C LYS A 604 -67.98 -14.91 68.50
N LEU A 605 -67.53 -15.41 67.36
CA LEU A 605 -67.54 -14.67 66.10
C LEU A 605 -68.92 -14.71 65.45
N ALA A 606 -69.38 -13.57 64.94
CA ALA A 606 -70.57 -13.52 64.11
C ALA A 606 -70.35 -14.30 62.80
N GLU A 607 -71.38 -14.98 62.31
CA GLU A 607 -71.30 -15.85 61.12
C GLU A 607 -70.80 -15.11 59.87
N GLU A 608 -71.20 -13.85 59.67
CA GLU A 608 -70.70 -13.01 58.57
C GLU A 608 -69.19 -12.77 58.66
N ALA A 609 -68.67 -12.46 59.86
CA ALA A 609 -67.24 -12.26 60.07
C ALA A 609 -66.46 -13.58 59.90
N LYS A 610 -67.05 -14.71 60.30
CA LYS A 610 -66.48 -16.03 60.14
C LYS A 610 -66.32 -16.41 58.66
N ASN A 611 -67.38 -16.23 57.86
CA ASN A 611 -67.34 -16.48 56.42
C ASN A 611 -66.35 -15.56 55.69
N ALA A 612 -66.27 -14.29 56.07
CA ALA A 612 -65.34 -13.33 55.48
C ALA A 612 -63.87 -13.70 55.81
N LEU A 613 -63.58 -14.06 57.06
CA LEU A 613 -62.23 -14.51 57.45
C LEU A 613 -61.85 -15.86 56.81
N GLU A 614 -62.78 -16.79 56.61
CA GLU A 614 -62.53 -18.04 55.89
C GLU A 614 -62.22 -17.82 54.39
N LEU A 615 -62.92 -16.89 53.74
CA LEU A 615 -62.58 -16.50 52.37
C LEU A 615 -61.16 -15.93 52.32
N GLN A 616 -60.85 -15.07 53.27
CA GLN A 616 -59.57 -14.39 53.32
C GLN A 616 -58.39 -15.33 53.60
N ILE A 617 -58.54 -16.33 54.47
CA ILE A 617 -57.51 -17.36 54.67
C ILE A 617 -57.27 -18.15 53.37
N ARG A 618 -58.33 -18.45 52.59
CA ARG A 618 -58.17 -19.12 51.29
C ARG A 618 -57.42 -18.26 50.30
N GLU A 619 -57.79 -16.98 50.16
CA GLU A 619 -57.13 -16.05 49.25
C GLU A 619 -55.65 -15.85 49.64
N MET A 620 -55.34 -15.66 50.92
CA MET A 620 -53.96 -15.57 51.42
C MET A 620 -53.14 -16.83 51.12
N ASN A 621 -53.76 -18.02 51.15
CA ASN A 621 -53.09 -19.28 50.82
C ASN A 621 -52.78 -19.38 49.32
N GLU A 622 -53.75 -19.06 48.47
CA GLU A 622 -53.60 -19.12 47.01
C GLU A 622 -52.56 -18.08 46.54
N LYS A 623 -52.70 -16.83 46.97
CA LYS A 623 -51.74 -15.76 46.67
C LYS A 623 -50.38 -16.02 47.30
N GLY A 624 -50.35 -16.57 48.51
CA GLY A 624 -49.12 -16.95 49.17
C GLY A 624 -48.29 -17.99 48.42
N ALA A 625 -48.96 -19.00 47.84
CA ALA A 625 -48.32 -19.99 46.96
C ALA A 625 -47.88 -19.36 45.62
N ALA A 626 -48.69 -18.45 45.06
CA ALA A 626 -48.35 -17.72 43.83
C ALA A 626 -47.11 -16.83 44.02
N ILE A 627 -47.06 -16.01 45.08
CA ILE A 627 -45.92 -15.16 45.45
C ILE A 627 -44.63 -15.98 45.57
N LYS A 628 -44.71 -17.11 46.29
CA LYS A 628 -43.55 -18.01 46.46
C LYS A 628 -43.04 -18.52 45.12
N LYS A 629 -43.94 -18.99 44.25
CA LYS A 629 -43.59 -19.49 42.91
C LYS A 629 -43.01 -18.37 42.04
N SER A 630 -43.63 -17.20 42.01
CA SER A 630 -43.15 -16.05 41.23
C SER A 630 -41.74 -15.65 41.63
N ILE A 631 -41.39 -15.72 42.91
CA ILE A 631 -40.02 -15.40 43.35
C ILE A 631 -39.03 -16.50 42.96
N GLU A 632 -39.39 -17.78 43.11
CA GLU A 632 -38.52 -18.88 42.65
C GLU A 632 -38.25 -18.82 41.13
N ASP A 633 -39.25 -18.40 40.34
CA ASP A 633 -39.11 -18.20 38.89
C ASP A 633 -38.28 -16.94 38.56
N TYR A 634 -38.51 -15.84 39.28
CA TYR A 634 -37.72 -14.60 39.17
C TYR A 634 -36.23 -14.83 39.52
N GLU A 635 -35.93 -15.53 40.62
CA GLU A 635 -34.56 -15.85 41.02
C GLU A 635 -33.80 -16.61 39.94
N ARG A 636 -34.47 -17.58 39.31
CA ARG A 636 -33.89 -18.40 38.25
C ARG A 636 -33.57 -17.55 37.01
N LYS A 637 -34.54 -16.77 36.55
CA LYS A 637 -34.37 -15.89 35.39
C LYS A 637 -33.31 -14.83 35.63
N LEU A 638 -33.31 -14.22 36.82
CA LEU A 638 -32.29 -13.25 37.16
C LEU A 638 -30.90 -13.88 37.27
N ALA A 639 -30.75 -15.06 37.86
CA ALA A 639 -29.47 -15.77 37.88
C ALA A 639 -28.95 -16.04 36.45
N ASP A 640 -29.82 -16.44 35.52
CA ASP A 640 -29.48 -16.64 34.11
C ASP A 640 -29.11 -15.32 33.41
N ALA A 641 -29.88 -14.24 33.65
CA ALA A 641 -29.60 -12.90 33.13
C ALA A 641 -28.24 -12.39 33.62
N MET A 642 -27.95 -12.53 34.92
CA MET A 642 -26.69 -12.13 35.53
C MET A 642 -25.51 -12.92 34.96
N LYS A 643 -25.68 -14.21 34.68
CA LYS A 643 -24.65 -15.05 34.07
C LYS A 643 -24.33 -14.61 32.64
N LYS A 644 -25.36 -14.37 31.83
CA LYS A 644 -25.19 -13.89 30.45
C LYS A 644 -24.58 -12.49 30.42
N TYR A 645 -25.03 -11.61 31.32
CA TYR A 645 -24.44 -10.30 31.51
C TYR A 645 -22.96 -10.38 31.86
N GLU A 646 -22.57 -11.21 32.83
CA GLU A 646 -21.17 -11.35 33.24
C GLU A 646 -20.30 -11.87 32.07
N GLY A 647 -20.82 -12.78 31.25
CA GLY A 647 -20.19 -13.22 30.01
C GLY A 647 -20.01 -12.09 29.01
N ALA A 648 -21.07 -11.33 28.73
CA ALA A 648 -21.02 -10.19 27.81
C ALA A 648 -20.07 -9.08 28.31
N LYS A 649 -20.02 -8.86 29.63
CA LYS A 649 -19.06 -7.96 30.27
C LYS A 649 -17.63 -8.46 30.08
N GLN A 650 -17.35 -9.74 30.32
CA GLN A 650 -16.01 -10.31 30.12
C GLN A 650 -15.55 -10.18 28.68
N ASP A 651 -16.44 -10.39 27.71
CA ASP A 651 -16.14 -10.19 26.29
C ASP A 651 -15.83 -8.72 25.97
N LEU A 652 -16.58 -7.78 26.56
CA LEU A 652 -16.35 -6.34 26.43
C LEU A 652 -15.03 -5.91 27.08
N VAL A 653 -14.72 -6.42 28.29
CA VAL A 653 -13.45 -6.18 29.00
C VAL A 653 -12.30 -6.72 28.17
N ALA A 654 -12.37 -7.96 27.69
CA ALA A 654 -11.28 -8.56 26.91
C ALA A 654 -10.99 -7.76 25.63
N ALA A 655 -12.03 -7.30 24.94
CA ALA A 655 -11.92 -6.42 23.78
C ALA A 655 -11.19 -5.11 24.11
N TYR A 656 -11.61 -4.53 25.22
CA TYR A 656 -11.16 -3.25 25.67
C TYR A 656 -9.70 -3.35 26.14
N THR A 657 -9.36 -4.34 26.96
CA THR A 657 -7.98 -4.65 27.35
C THR A 657 -7.09 -4.93 26.16
N GLU A 658 -7.56 -5.66 25.14
CA GLU A 658 -6.80 -5.82 23.90
C GLU A 658 -6.52 -4.45 23.26
N ALA A 659 -7.55 -3.60 23.15
CA ALA A 659 -7.45 -2.27 22.57
C ALA A 659 -6.63 -1.26 23.42
N THR A 660 -6.54 -1.43 24.74
CA THR A 660 -5.98 -0.42 25.66
C THR A 660 -4.81 -0.90 26.53
N SER A 661 -4.35 -2.14 26.41
CA SER A 661 -3.28 -2.72 27.27
C SER A 661 -2.00 -1.89 27.32
N PHE A 662 -1.77 -1.04 26.32
CA PHE A 662 -0.63 -0.14 26.27
C PHE A 662 -0.77 1.10 27.17
N LEU A 663 -1.98 1.61 27.37
CA LEU A 663 -2.21 2.79 28.21
C LEU A 663 -1.91 2.48 29.69
N GLU A 664 -2.10 1.23 30.10
CA GLU A 664 -1.74 0.74 31.44
C GLU A 664 -0.22 0.65 31.67
N THR A 665 0.59 0.83 30.63
CA THR A 665 2.07 0.85 30.71
C THR A 665 2.68 2.25 30.64
N LEU A 666 1.86 3.30 30.52
CA LEU A 666 2.32 4.69 30.61
C LEU A 666 2.37 5.13 32.08
N PRO A 667 3.36 5.94 32.51
CA PRO A 667 3.42 6.45 33.88
C PRO A 667 2.14 7.21 34.24
N GLU A 668 1.50 6.86 35.37
CA GLU A 668 0.20 7.39 35.80
C GLU A 668 0.14 8.93 35.82
N GLU A 669 1.24 9.60 36.19
CA GLU A 669 1.28 11.04 36.46
C GLU A 669 1.06 11.95 35.24
N GLU A 670 1.52 11.59 34.03
CA GLU A 670 1.24 12.39 32.81
C GLU A 670 -0.13 12.10 32.19
N SER A 671 -0.69 10.92 32.49
CA SER A 671 -1.97 10.49 31.91
C SER A 671 -3.16 11.07 32.67
N VAL A 672 -3.16 11.05 34.01
CA VAL A 672 -4.34 11.42 34.80
C VAL A 672 -4.67 12.90 34.69
N GLU A 673 -3.70 13.81 34.75
CA GLU A 673 -3.95 15.26 34.74
C GLU A 673 -4.46 15.75 33.36
N MET A 674 -3.90 15.20 32.27
CA MET A 674 -4.38 15.47 30.91
C MET A 674 -5.77 14.84 30.66
N LEU A 675 -5.99 13.64 31.21
CA LEU A 675 -7.26 12.90 31.12
C LEU A 675 -8.37 13.55 31.96
N GLU A 676 -8.09 14.13 33.12
CA GLU A 676 -9.09 14.84 33.94
C GLU A 676 -9.50 16.16 33.27
N PHE A 677 -8.54 16.94 32.77
CA PHE A 677 -8.81 18.20 32.07
C PHE A 677 -9.69 18.01 30.83
N THR A 678 -9.37 17.02 29.99
CA THR A 678 -10.17 16.71 28.80
C THR A 678 -11.46 15.93 29.12
N SER A 679 -11.60 15.34 30.30
CA SER A 679 -12.85 14.72 30.79
C SER A 679 -13.87 15.79 31.13
N SER A 680 -13.45 16.79 31.88
CA SER A 680 -14.26 17.96 32.21
C SER A 680 -14.74 18.68 30.94
N GLN A 681 -13.86 18.86 29.95
CA GLN A 681 -14.21 19.51 28.68
C GLN A 681 -15.20 18.69 27.83
N ALA A 682 -15.06 17.37 27.81
CA ALA A 682 -15.98 16.48 27.09
C ALA A 682 -17.36 16.41 27.77
N GLN A 683 -17.41 16.34 29.10
CA GLN A 683 -18.67 16.41 29.86
C GLN A 683 -19.38 17.74 29.63
N GLN A 684 -18.65 18.86 29.57
CA GLN A 684 -19.23 20.16 29.22
C GLN A 684 -19.83 20.19 27.82
N GLN A 685 -19.15 19.61 26.82
CA GLN A 685 -19.69 19.52 25.45
C GLN A 685 -20.93 18.63 25.38
N LEU A 686 -20.95 17.52 26.12
CA LEU A 686 -22.10 16.61 26.19
C LEU A 686 -23.31 17.28 26.85
N LEU A 687 -23.09 18.05 27.93
CA LEU A 687 -24.12 18.86 28.56
C LEU A 687 -24.67 19.93 27.61
N SER A 688 -23.80 20.63 26.88
CA SER A 688 -24.19 21.61 25.86
C SER A 688 -25.06 20.98 24.77
N LEU A 689 -24.67 19.82 24.24
CA LEU A 689 -25.45 19.11 23.23
C LEU A 689 -26.80 18.61 23.78
N ARG A 690 -26.84 18.19 25.05
CA ARG A 690 -28.09 17.79 25.71
C ARG A 690 -29.04 18.98 25.88
N GLU A 691 -28.53 20.16 26.22
CA GLU A 691 -29.31 21.40 26.30
C GLU A 691 -29.84 21.83 24.92
N GLU A 692 -29.00 21.76 23.88
CA GLU A 692 -29.42 22.03 22.49
C GLU A 692 -30.51 21.08 22.02
N LEU A 693 -30.39 19.78 22.33
CA LEU A 693 -31.40 18.76 22.01
C LEU A 693 -32.73 19.05 22.74
N LEU A 694 -32.67 19.43 24.02
CA LEU A 694 -33.84 19.83 24.80
C LEU A 694 -34.51 21.07 24.20
N SER A 695 -33.73 22.07 23.83
CA SER A 695 -34.22 23.28 23.15
C SER A 695 -34.89 22.95 21.81
N ALA A 696 -34.28 22.07 21.01
CA ALA A 696 -34.84 21.60 19.75
C ALA A 696 -36.18 20.87 19.95
N LYS A 697 -36.28 19.99 20.96
CA LYS A 697 -37.53 19.29 21.31
C LYS A 697 -38.64 20.27 21.72
N LEU A 698 -38.33 21.28 22.52
CA LEU A 698 -39.30 22.31 22.92
C LEU A 698 -39.76 23.15 21.73
N ASN A 699 -38.85 23.53 20.84
CA ASN A 699 -39.19 24.26 19.62
C ASN A 699 -40.08 23.42 18.69
N TYR A 700 -39.79 22.13 18.57
CA TYR A 700 -40.60 21.20 17.77
C TYR A 700 -42.02 21.06 18.35
N ALA A 701 -42.16 20.87 19.66
CA ALA A 701 -43.47 20.84 20.32
C ALA A 701 -44.27 22.14 20.12
N ALA A 702 -43.62 23.30 20.20
CA ALA A 702 -44.27 24.59 19.95
C ALA A 702 -44.70 24.76 18.48
N ILE A 703 -43.99 24.16 17.53
CA ILE A 703 -44.38 24.14 16.12
C ILE A 703 -45.60 23.22 15.93
N GLU A 704 -45.62 22.04 16.54
CA GLU A 704 -46.76 21.13 16.49
C GLU A 704 -48.03 21.75 17.09
N GLU A 705 -47.90 22.47 18.22
CA GLU A 705 -49.02 23.19 18.83
C GLU A 705 -49.56 24.29 17.90
N ARG A 706 -48.67 25.06 17.25
CA ARG A 706 -49.06 26.10 16.27
C ARG A 706 -49.70 25.51 15.02
N LEU A 707 -49.22 24.36 14.54
CA LEU A 707 -49.81 23.67 13.39
C LEU A 707 -51.19 23.12 13.75
N SER A 708 -51.35 22.56 14.95
CA SER A 708 -52.63 22.07 15.47
C SER A 708 -53.64 23.21 15.64
N ALA A 709 -53.22 24.35 16.20
CA ALA A 709 -54.06 25.53 16.33
C ALA A 709 -54.49 26.12 14.97
N LYS A 710 -53.61 26.07 13.95
CA LYS A 710 -53.95 26.45 12.57
C LYS A 710 -54.85 25.46 11.84
N ALA A 711 -54.85 24.19 12.23
CA ALA A 711 -55.73 23.18 11.65
C ALA A 711 -57.14 23.22 12.27
N LEU A 712 -57.24 23.72 13.52
CA LEU A 712 -58.50 23.93 14.25
C LEU A 712 -59.20 25.24 13.90
N ALA A 713 -58.46 26.25 13.45
CA ALA A 713 -58.97 27.53 12.96
C ALA A 713 -59.28 27.47 11.46
#